data_AF-A0A1H4SUU9-F1
#
_entry.id   AF-A0A1H4SUU9-F1
#
_cell.length_a   1.000
_cell.length_b   1.000
_cell.length_c   1.000
_cell.angle_alpha   90.00
_cell.angle_beta   90.00
_cell.angle_gamma   90.00
#
_symmetry.space_group_name_H-M   'P 1'
#
loop_
_entity.id
_entity.type
_entity.pdbx_description
1 polymer ?
#
loop_
_entity_poly.entity_id
_entity_poly.type
_entity_poly.pdbx_seq_one_letter_code
_entity_poly.pdbx_strand_id
1 'polypeptide(L)'
;MEMAVQPLPTSRPQAQVSEFARAWPRRTYLLAGTFFLTLAGSYEMYEVLQVGGVTILEAIILALFVPLFAWIAFSFMSAIAGFCVLLSRRKDELGIDSSSPLPAIESQTAILLPTYNEDPYSVLARLRAVYESVEETGCVSKFDWFVLSDTTDPAIWIAEEKCFLRLRDEAGPTARIFYRHRPENTARKSGNIEDWVKRFGSSYEYMLILDADSLMTGDTIVRLAAAMEQHRNVALIQTLPIVVNAKTLFARWQQFAGRLYGPLIAAGIAWWHGSEGNYWGHNAIIRVRAFARDAALPELRGRKPFGGHILSHDFIEAAFMRRGGWAIHMTATLGGSYEESPPSLLDFAARDRRWCQGNLQHLAVLPARGLHWVSRLHLLTGIGSYLTAPLWFIFLVVGILVSLQAQFVRPEYFPKGFSLFPTWPAQDPILAAWVFVATMGMLILPKMLAYIVMLTHKDERKRFGGSFRAFAGILAETFLSGLTAPVMMIFQSSAVVGILLGHDAGWQVQRRDDGAVSYEDTLRKYSVPTLFGIAMAISAYAVSLALLLWMMPVILGLLLAIPLALLSSSVSARSTLFKTPEETSPPQVLLRANELANTLHRTVCCPLLELHRDADLRAAHLNNLSGPKPRNRGEVDPHLAIARAKIEDAETFDEAAAFLTPREKFAVLNSPTVLRALLALPRS
;
A
#
# COMPACT_ATOMS: atom_id res chain seq x y z
N MET A 1 -20.16 23.19 17.95
CA MET A 1 -21.21 23.53 16.98
C MET A 1 -21.76 22.22 16.44
N GLU A 2 -22.98 21.82 16.79
CA GLU A 2 -23.60 20.61 16.24
C GLU A 2 -23.83 20.81 14.73
N MET A 3 -23.14 20.04 13.89
CA MET A 3 -23.39 20.03 12.46
C MET A 3 -24.57 19.09 12.18
N ALA A 4 -25.66 19.65 11.66
CA ALA A 4 -26.85 18.89 11.31
C ALA A 4 -26.59 17.95 10.12
N VAL A 5 -27.14 16.73 10.19
CA VAL A 5 -27.10 15.77 9.06
C VAL A 5 -27.96 16.33 7.93
N GLN A 6 -27.34 16.65 6.79
CA GLN A 6 -28.05 17.13 5.60
C GLN A 6 -28.12 16.06 4.51
N PRO A 7 -29.23 15.92 3.78
CA PRO A 7 -29.34 15.01 2.64
C PRO A 7 -28.52 15.51 1.44
N LEU A 8 -27.86 14.60 0.72
CA LEU A 8 -27.14 14.92 -0.51
C LEU A 8 -28.11 15.28 -1.67
N PRO A 9 -27.81 16.28 -2.51
CA PRO A 9 -28.59 16.58 -3.71
C PRO A 9 -28.63 15.38 -4.68
N THR A 10 -29.82 15.04 -5.19
CA THR A 10 -30.07 13.84 -6.02
C THR A 10 -29.91 14.06 -7.53
N SER A 11 -29.50 15.26 -7.97
CA SER A 11 -29.41 15.58 -9.39
C SER A 11 -28.31 14.75 -10.08
N ARG A 12 -28.69 13.99 -11.12
CA ARG A 12 -27.71 13.31 -11.99
C ARG A 12 -27.06 14.39 -12.86
N PRO A 13 -25.74 14.64 -12.76
CA PRO A 13 -25.06 15.18 -13.92
C PRO A 13 -25.23 14.13 -15.02
N GLN A 14 -25.78 14.52 -16.18
CA GLN A 14 -25.63 13.72 -17.39
C GLN A 14 -24.13 13.49 -17.55
N ALA A 15 -23.69 12.25 -17.33
CA ALA A 15 -22.31 11.87 -17.58
C ALA A 15 -22.09 12.01 -19.09
N GLN A 16 -21.67 13.20 -19.52
CA GLN A 16 -21.12 13.37 -20.85
C GLN A 16 -19.95 12.40 -20.95
N VAL A 17 -20.04 11.51 -21.95
CA VAL A 17 -18.97 10.58 -22.31
C VAL A 17 -17.67 11.36 -22.28
N SER A 18 -16.72 10.87 -21.46
CA SER A 18 -15.56 11.67 -21.11
C SER A 18 -14.85 12.16 -22.38
N GLU A 19 -14.61 13.47 -22.44
CA GLU A 19 -13.96 14.17 -23.55
C GLU A 19 -12.50 13.75 -23.76
N PHE A 20 -11.99 12.88 -22.89
CA PHE A 20 -10.62 12.38 -22.94
C PHE A 20 -10.40 11.52 -24.19
N ALA A 21 -9.31 11.81 -24.90
CA ALA A 21 -8.96 11.22 -26.18
C ALA A 21 -9.16 9.70 -26.22
N ARG A 22 -9.63 9.16 -27.35
CA ARG A 22 -9.82 7.72 -27.57
C ARG A 22 -8.59 6.95 -27.05
N ALA A 23 -8.70 6.30 -25.89
CA ALA A 23 -7.60 5.56 -25.26
C ALA A 23 -7.26 4.25 -26.01
N TRP A 24 -8.04 3.90 -27.04
CA TRP A 24 -7.90 2.68 -27.83
C TRP A 24 -6.51 2.47 -28.45
N PRO A 25 -5.85 3.47 -29.09
CA PRO A 25 -4.51 3.27 -29.63
C PRO A 25 -3.49 2.94 -28.53
N ARG A 26 -3.60 3.59 -27.35
CA ARG A 26 -2.71 3.36 -26.20
C ARG A 26 -2.86 1.94 -25.66
N ARG A 27 -4.09 1.46 -25.56
CA ARG A 27 -4.43 0.10 -25.12
C ARG A 27 -4.07 -0.94 -26.15
N THR A 28 -4.23 -0.64 -27.44
CA THR A 28 -3.83 -1.51 -28.54
C THR A 28 -2.32 -1.69 -28.54
N TYR A 29 -1.55 -0.61 -28.38
CA TYR A 29 -0.09 -0.68 -28.21
C TYR A 29 0.30 -1.61 -27.06
N LEU A 30 -0.31 -1.44 -25.89
CA LEU A 30 -0.02 -2.24 -24.72
C LEU A 30 -0.37 -3.72 -24.96
N LEU A 31 -1.63 -4.01 -25.30
CA LEU A 31 -2.13 -5.38 -25.43
C LEU A 31 -1.49 -6.12 -26.60
N ALA A 32 -1.33 -5.48 -27.76
CA ALA A 32 -0.69 -6.10 -28.92
C ALA A 32 0.81 -6.31 -28.65
N GLY A 33 1.50 -5.33 -28.06
CA GLY A 33 2.90 -5.47 -27.66
C GLY A 33 3.13 -6.62 -26.68
N THR A 34 2.31 -6.69 -25.63
CA THR A 34 2.33 -7.82 -24.69
C THR A 34 2.08 -9.14 -25.39
N PHE A 35 1.06 -9.22 -26.26
CA PHE A 35 0.71 -10.43 -26.97
C PHE A 35 1.86 -10.92 -27.87
N PHE A 36 2.44 -10.04 -28.71
CA PHE A 36 3.53 -10.42 -29.61
C PHE A 36 4.81 -10.78 -28.87
N LEU A 37 5.18 -10.04 -27.82
CA LEU A 37 6.34 -10.40 -26.99
C LEU A 37 6.13 -11.74 -26.30
N THR A 38 4.92 -11.99 -25.76
CA THR A 38 4.59 -13.27 -25.12
C THR A 38 4.63 -14.40 -26.12
N LEU A 39 4.07 -14.21 -27.31
CA LEU A 39 4.07 -15.22 -28.37
C LEU A 39 5.52 -15.55 -28.79
N ALA A 40 6.34 -14.53 -29.02
CA ALA A 40 7.76 -14.71 -29.36
C ALA A 40 8.51 -15.44 -28.23
N GLY A 41 8.43 -14.95 -26.99
CA GLY A 41 9.09 -15.59 -25.85
C GLY A 41 8.62 -17.02 -25.60
N SER A 42 7.32 -17.30 -25.78
CA SER A 42 6.75 -18.64 -25.62
C SER A 42 7.18 -19.58 -26.75
N TYR A 43 7.32 -19.06 -27.97
CA TYR A 43 7.85 -19.81 -29.11
C TYR A 43 9.32 -20.19 -28.87
N GLU A 44 10.15 -19.24 -28.46
CA GLU A 44 11.56 -19.53 -28.12
C GLU A 44 11.66 -20.54 -26.97
N MET A 45 10.84 -20.41 -25.92
CA MET A 45 10.79 -21.39 -24.83
C MET A 45 10.31 -22.77 -25.33
N TYR A 46 9.37 -22.82 -26.26
CA TYR A 46 8.94 -24.07 -26.86
C TYR A 46 10.06 -24.74 -27.66
N GLU A 47 10.80 -24.00 -28.48
CA GLU A 47 11.97 -24.50 -29.22
C GLU A 47 13.06 -25.04 -28.30
N VAL A 48 13.30 -24.38 -27.14
CA VAL A 48 14.21 -24.90 -26.10
C VAL A 48 13.78 -26.29 -25.63
N LEU A 49 12.47 -26.55 -25.52
CA LEU A 49 11.92 -27.78 -24.95
C LEU A 49 11.65 -28.88 -26.00
N GLN A 50 11.44 -28.54 -27.28
CA GLN A 50 10.96 -29.49 -28.30
C GLN A 50 12.05 -30.37 -28.94
N VAL A 51 13.33 -30.23 -28.55
CA VAL A 51 14.49 -30.91 -29.18
C VAL A 51 14.32 -32.44 -29.34
N GLY A 52 13.53 -33.10 -28.47
CA GLY A 52 13.20 -34.53 -28.57
C GLY A 52 11.70 -34.85 -28.44
N GLY A 53 10.82 -33.85 -28.63
CA GLY A 53 9.41 -33.89 -28.24
C GLY A 53 9.18 -33.38 -26.80
N VAL A 54 7.97 -32.89 -26.51
CA VAL A 54 7.66 -32.24 -25.22
C VAL A 54 7.14 -33.26 -24.21
N THR A 55 7.87 -33.46 -23.12
CA THR A 55 7.43 -34.29 -21.99
C THR A 55 6.34 -33.61 -21.17
N ILE A 56 5.63 -34.34 -20.30
CA ILE A 56 4.57 -33.77 -19.44
C ILE A 56 5.13 -32.64 -18.55
N LEU A 57 6.32 -32.84 -17.96
CA LEU A 57 6.94 -31.82 -17.11
C LEU A 57 7.34 -30.57 -17.90
N GLU A 58 7.84 -30.73 -19.13
CA GLU A 58 8.19 -29.60 -20.00
C GLU A 58 6.93 -28.87 -20.50
N ALA A 59 5.84 -29.57 -20.77
CA ALA A 59 4.55 -28.95 -21.06
C ALA A 59 4.03 -28.13 -19.88
N ILE A 60 4.23 -28.60 -18.64
CA ILE A 60 3.91 -27.83 -17.42
C ILE A 60 4.78 -26.57 -17.33
N ILE A 61 6.10 -26.69 -17.58
CA ILE A 61 7.00 -25.52 -17.61
C ILE A 61 6.52 -24.49 -18.63
N LEU A 62 6.20 -24.92 -19.85
CA LEU A 62 5.70 -24.02 -20.90
C LEU A 62 4.38 -23.37 -20.51
N ALA A 63 3.44 -24.14 -19.95
CA ALA A 63 2.15 -23.64 -19.49
C ALA A 63 2.27 -22.62 -18.34
N LEU A 64 3.27 -22.78 -17.47
CA LEU A 64 3.60 -21.81 -16.42
C LEU A 64 4.35 -20.59 -16.98
N PHE A 65 5.26 -20.80 -17.92
CA PHE A 65 6.08 -19.75 -18.52
C PHE A 65 5.23 -18.71 -19.24
N VAL A 66 4.25 -19.13 -20.05
CA VAL A 66 3.40 -18.24 -20.86
C VAL A 66 2.77 -17.11 -20.02
N PRO A 67 1.97 -17.39 -18.96
CA PRO A 67 1.36 -16.33 -18.15
C PRO A 67 2.38 -15.53 -17.33
N LEU A 68 3.44 -16.16 -16.83
CA LEU A 68 4.51 -15.47 -16.08
C LEU A 68 5.28 -14.49 -16.96
N PHE A 69 5.59 -14.88 -18.19
CA PHE A 69 6.25 -14.04 -19.17
C PHE A 69 5.32 -12.93 -19.68
N ALA A 70 4.04 -13.24 -19.91
CA ALA A 70 3.04 -12.24 -20.27
C ALA A 70 2.95 -11.11 -19.24
N TRP A 71 3.05 -11.46 -17.95
CA TRP A 71 3.09 -10.49 -16.86
C TRP A 71 4.28 -9.53 -16.95
N ILE A 72 5.47 -10.07 -17.23
CA ILE A 72 6.69 -9.30 -17.43
C ILE A 72 6.56 -8.41 -18.67
N ALA A 73 6.12 -8.98 -19.79
CA ALA A 73 5.94 -8.27 -21.05
C ALA A 73 4.92 -7.12 -20.92
N PHE A 74 3.83 -7.33 -20.17
CA PHE A 74 2.83 -6.30 -19.88
C PHE A 74 3.43 -5.12 -19.12
N SER A 75 4.14 -5.41 -18.02
CA SER A 75 4.80 -4.40 -17.19
C SER A 75 5.87 -3.65 -17.99
N PHE A 76 6.63 -4.36 -18.82
CA PHE A 76 7.66 -3.82 -19.69
C PHE A 76 7.09 -2.85 -20.75
N MET A 77 6.03 -3.24 -21.46
CA MET A 77 5.37 -2.37 -22.44
C MET A 77 4.79 -1.11 -21.81
N SER A 78 4.21 -1.22 -20.61
CA SER A 78 3.75 -0.08 -19.82
C SER A 78 4.91 0.85 -19.42
N ALA A 79 6.04 0.29 -18.98
CA ALA A 79 7.22 1.06 -18.62
C ALA A 79 7.83 1.83 -19.82
N ILE A 80 7.85 1.23 -21.01
CA ILE A 80 8.27 1.94 -22.25
C ILE A 80 7.33 3.12 -22.53
N ALA A 81 6.02 2.95 -22.38
CA ALA A 81 5.09 4.05 -22.54
C ALA A 81 5.36 5.17 -21.52
N GLY A 82 5.60 4.82 -20.25
CA GLY A 82 5.96 5.77 -19.20
C GLY A 82 7.25 6.54 -19.51
N PHE A 83 8.27 5.86 -20.02
CA PHE A 83 9.50 6.49 -20.50
C PHE A 83 9.22 7.55 -21.59
N CYS A 84 8.44 7.18 -22.61
CA CYS A 84 8.07 8.09 -23.70
C CYS A 84 7.24 9.28 -23.20
N VAL A 85 6.31 9.06 -22.27
CA VAL A 85 5.49 10.12 -21.67
C VAL A 85 6.37 11.13 -20.94
N LEU A 86 7.26 10.67 -20.05
CA LEU A 86 8.14 11.54 -19.28
C LEU A 86 9.13 12.32 -20.17
N LEU A 87 9.66 11.70 -21.24
CA LEU A 87 10.51 12.40 -22.20
C LEU A 87 9.76 13.42 -23.06
N SER A 88 8.50 13.13 -23.41
CA SER A 88 7.70 14.02 -24.24
C SER A 88 7.31 15.32 -23.53
N ARG A 89 7.41 15.36 -22.19
CA ARG A 89 7.02 16.50 -21.33
C ARG A 89 5.61 17.03 -21.62
N ARG A 90 4.73 16.15 -22.11
CA ARG A 90 3.33 16.50 -22.33
C ARG A 90 2.68 16.81 -21.00
N LYS A 91 1.77 17.79 -21.01
CA LYS A 91 0.98 18.13 -19.83
C LYS A 91 0.11 16.94 -19.42
N ASP A 92 -0.12 16.81 -18.11
CA ASP A 92 -1.09 15.88 -17.55
C ASP A 92 -2.45 16.06 -18.23
N GLU A 93 -3.24 14.99 -18.38
CA GLU A 93 -4.58 15.04 -18.98
C GLU A 93 -5.51 15.96 -18.20
N LEU A 94 -5.26 16.09 -16.90
CA LEU A 94 -5.98 17.00 -16.01
C LEU A 94 -5.50 18.46 -16.12
N GLY A 95 -4.45 18.74 -16.89
CA GLY A 95 -3.90 20.09 -17.07
C GLY A 95 -3.17 20.66 -15.86
N ILE A 96 -2.84 19.82 -14.86
CA ILE A 96 -2.15 20.24 -13.65
C ILE A 96 -0.70 20.62 -14.01
N ASP A 97 -0.37 21.90 -13.84
CA ASP A 97 0.98 22.42 -14.01
C ASP A 97 1.54 22.79 -12.63
N SER A 98 2.59 22.12 -12.19
CA SER A 98 3.22 22.41 -10.89
C SER A 98 4.06 23.69 -10.90
N SER A 99 4.37 24.23 -12.08
CA SER A 99 5.17 25.45 -12.25
C SER A 99 4.33 26.73 -12.40
N SER A 100 3.02 26.58 -12.65
CA SER A 100 2.12 27.73 -12.74
C SER A 100 1.82 28.32 -11.36
N PRO A 101 1.38 29.59 -11.28
CA PRO A 101 0.80 30.13 -10.05
C PRO A 101 -0.31 29.23 -9.50
N LEU A 102 -0.50 29.29 -8.18
CA LEU A 102 -1.55 28.52 -7.51
C LEU A 102 -2.93 28.92 -8.07
N PRO A 103 -3.77 27.96 -8.45
CA PRO A 103 -5.12 28.24 -8.92
C PRO A 103 -6.01 28.71 -7.76
N ALA A 104 -6.97 29.59 -8.08
CA ALA A 104 -8.05 29.91 -7.15
C ALA A 104 -9.02 28.71 -7.05
N ILE A 105 -9.55 28.47 -5.84
CA ILE A 105 -10.54 27.42 -5.57
C ILE A 105 -11.76 28.00 -4.85
N GLU A 106 -12.94 27.49 -5.18
CA GLU A 106 -14.21 27.98 -4.64
C GLU A 106 -14.84 27.01 -3.63
N SER A 107 -14.72 25.71 -3.92
CA SER A 107 -15.36 24.59 -3.26
C SER A 107 -14.76 24.30 -1.88
N GLN A 108 -15.61 23.81 -0.97
CA GLN A 108 -15.16 23.30 0.32
C GLN A 108 -14.69 21.84 0.18
N THR A 109 -13.50 21.56 0.72
CA THR A 109 -12.88 20.23 0.70
C THR A 109 -12.63 19.74 2.12
N ALA A 110 -13.08 18.53 2.45
CA ALA A 110 -12.75 17.90 3.72
C ALA A 110 -11.43 17.11 3.61
N ILE A 111 -10.50 17.32 4.53
CA ILE A 111 -9.31 16.48 4.70
C ILE A 111 -9.62 15.44 5.76
N LEU A 112 -9.62 14.16 5.40
CA LEU A 112 -9.93 13.05 6.30
C LEU A 112 -8.65 12.33 6.70
N LEU A 113 -8.43 12.17 7.99
CA LEU A 113 -7.32 11.41 8.57
C LEU A 113 -7.88 10.28 9.44
N PRO A 114 -8.13 9.09 8.87
CA PRO A 114 -8.45 7.91 9.64
C PRO A 114 -7.28 7.46 10.51
N THR A 115 -7.53 7.24 11.79
CA THR A 115 -6.56 6.76 12.78
C THR A 115 -7.10 5.51 13.47
N TYR A 116 -6.20 4.69 13.99
CA TYR A 116 -6.47 3.49 14.78
C TYR A 116 -5.60 3.53 16.04
N ASN A 117 -4.50 2.79 16.10
CA ASN A 117 -3.62 2.74 17.29
C ASN A 117 -2.20 3.22 16.94
N GLU A 118 -2.08 4.12 15.97
CA GLU A 118 -0.82 4.79 15.65
C GLU A 118 -0.38 5.72 16.79
N ASP A 119 0.90 6.09 16.79
CA ASP A 119 1.44 7.07 17.75
C ASP A 119 0.79 8.45 17.51
N PRO A 120 -0.05 8.96 18.45
CA PRO A 120 -0.82 10.18 18.23
C PRO A 120 0.09 11.39 18.09
N TYR A 121 1.24 11.42 18.78
CA TYR A 121 2.18 12.53 18.70
C TYR A 121 2.72 12.69 17.28
N SER A 122 3.17 11.60 16.67
CA SER A 122 3.67 11.60 15.29
C SER A 122 2.57 11.91 14.27
N VAL A 123 1.38 11.32 14.44
CA VAL A 123 0.25 11.51 13.51
C VAL A 123 -0.24 12.96 13.50
N LEU A 124 -0.49 13.54 14.67
CA LEU A 124 -0.99 14.91 14.77
C LEU A 124 0.10 15.94 14.44
N ALA A 125 1.39 15.63 14.65
CA ALA A 125 2.49 16.45 14.16
C ALA A 125 2.54 16.51 12.62
N ARG A 126 2.34 15.37 11.93
CA ARG A 126 2.22 15.35 10.47
C ARG A 126 1.01 16.15 10.00
N LEU A 127 -0.16 15.93 10.61
CA LEU A 127 -1.38 16.68 10.28
C LEU A 127 -1.16 18.19 10.42
N ARG A 128 -0.51 18.62 11.52
CA ARG A 128 -0.18 20.02 11.76
C ARG A 128 0.72 20.59 10.67
N ALA A 129 1.77 19.88 10.27
CA ALA A 129 2.65 20.34 9.20
C ALA A 129 1.91 20.49 7.87
N VAL A 130 0.99 19.58 7.55
CA VAL A 130 0.15 19.68 6.35
C VAL A 130 -0.82 20.87 6.45
N TYR A 131 -1.41 21.09 7.64
CA TYR A 131 -2.25 22.26 7.92
C TYR A 131 -1.49 23.58 7.70
N GLU A 132 -0.33 23.74 8.34
CA GLU A 132 0.52 24.94 8.21
C GLU A 132 0.95 25.13 6.75
N SER A 133 1.27 24.06 6.01
CA SER A 133 1.59 24.14 4.59
C SER A 133 0.40 24.60 3.72
N VAL A 134 -0.84 24.24 4.06
CA VAL A 134 -2.04 24.77 3.38
C VAL A 134 -2.31 26.21 3.78
N GLU A 135 -2.06 26.60 5.03
CA GLU A 135 -2.18 27.99 5.50
C GLU A 135 -1.28 28.93 4.72
N GLU A 136 -0.03 28.53 4.43
CA GLU A 136 0.91 29.27 3.59
C GLU A 136 0.39 29.55 2.17
N THR A 137 -0.57 28.76 1.67
CA THR A 137 -1.18 28.99 0.34
C THR A 137 -2.27 30.08 0.36
N GLY A 138 -2.70 30.54 1.53
CA GLY A 138 -3.82 31.46 1.70
C GLY A 138 -5.20 30.82 1.48
N CYS A 139 -5.28 29.52 1.22
CA CYS A 139 -6.53 28.81 0.91
C CYS A 139 -7.09 27.98 2.07
N VAL A 140 -6.54 28.08 3.29
CA VAL A 140 -6.95 27.26 4.45
C VAL A 140 -8.44 27.33 4.78
N SER A 141 -9.10 28.46 4.53
CA SER A 141 -10.55 28.64 4.71
C SER A 141 -11.44 27.85 3.73
N LYS A 142 -10.83 27.09 2.81
CA LYS A 142 -11.49 26.17 1.89
C LYS A 142 -11.35 24.71 2.32
N PHE A 143 -10.62 24.45 3.40
CA PHE A 143 -10.36 23.11 3.91
C PHE A 143 -10.88 22.96 5.35
N ASP A 144 -11.52 21.82 5.61
CA ASP A 144 -11.92 21.38 6.93
C ASP A 144 -11.23 20.06 7.25
N TRP A 145 -10.73 19.89 8.47
CA TRP A 145 -9.85 18.80 8.83
C TRP A 145 -10.54 17.86 9.79
N PHE A 146 -10.54 16.57 9.51
CA PHE A 146 -11.24 15.56 10.31
C PHE A 146 -10.30 14.45 10.73
N VAL A 147 -10.04 14.34 12.03
CA VAL A 147 -9.39 13.18 12.64
C VAL A 147 -10.46 12.15 12.95
N LEU A 148 -10.43 11.02 12.24
CA LEU A 148 -11.44 9.97 12.30
C LEU A 148 -10.86 8.76 13.05
N SER A 149 -11.10 8.68 14.34
CA SER A 149 -10.48 7.69 15.21
C SER A 149 -11.29 6.40 15.36
N ASP A 150 -10.62 5.29 15.11
CA ASP A 150 -10.99 3.92 15.47
C ASP A 150 -10.09 3.37 16.60
N THR A 151 -9.44 4.23 17.39
CA THR A 151 -8.53 3.78 18.45
C THR A 151 -9.20 2.83 19.42
N THR A 152 -8.59 1.67 19.67
CA THR A 152 -9.09 0.68 20.63
C THR A 152 -8.27 0.65 21.93
N ASP A 153 -7.06 1.17 21.92
CA ASP A 153 -6.22 1.27 23.11
C ASP A 153 -6.63 2.51 23.93
N PRO A 154 -7.08 2.34 25.19
CA PRO A 154 -7.51 3.46 26.02
C PRO A 154 -6.44 4.54 26.23
N ALA A 155 -5.17 4.15 26.33
CA ALA A 155 -4.08 5.06 26.60
C ALA A 155 -3.76 5.91 25.36
N ILE A 156 -3.77 5.27 24.18
CA ILE A 156 -3.63 5.97 22.89
C ILE A 156 -4.81 6.91 22.64
N TRP A 157 -6.03 6.49 22.97
CA TRP A 157 -7.23 7.31 22.72
C TRP A 157 -7.18 8.64 23.49
N ILE A 158 -6.86 8.60 24.78
CA ILE A 158 -6.74 9.84 25.57
C ILE A 158 -5.54 10.69 25.13
N ALA A 159 -4.42 10.06 24.75
CA ALA A 159 -3.28 10.78 24.20
C ALA A 159 -3.61 11.47 22.85
N GLU A 160 -4.43 10.83 22.01
CA GLU A 160 -4.93 11.38 20.74
C GLU A 160 -5.80 12.61 20.97
N GLU A 161 -6.77 12.55 21.88
CA GLU A 161 -7.61 13.69 22.24
C GLU A 161 -6.78 14.85 22.80
N LYS A 162 -5.81 14.57 23.64
CA LYS A 162 -4.87 15.58 24.17
C LYS A 162 -4.06 16.24 23.06
N CYS A 163 -3.53 15.46 22.11
CA CYS A 163 -2.81 16.00 20.96
C CYS A 163 -3.73 16.84 20.06
N PHE A 164 -4.97 16.41 19.85
CA PHE A 164 -5.97 17.15 19.09
C PHE A 164 -6.32 18.49 19.74
N LEU A 165 -6.56 18.54 21.05
CA LEU A 165 -6.86 19.78 21.77
C LEU A 165 -5.70 20.77 21.63
N ARG A 166 -4.47 20.29 21.85
CA ARG A 166 -3.26 21.10 21.66
C ARG A 166 -3.15 21.64 20.23
N LEU A 167 -3.37 20.80 19.23
CA LEU A 167 -3.35 21.23 17.83
C LEU A 167 -4.39 22.33 17.56
N ARG A 168 -5.60 22.18 18.08
CA ARG A 168 -6.67 23.17 17.91
C ARG A 168 -6.31 24.50 18.59
N ASP A 169 -5.74 24.44 19.79
CA ASP A 169 -5.34 25.64 20.52
C ASP A 169 -4.19 26.37 19.82
N GLU A 170 -3.21 25.62 19.28
CA GLU A 170 -2.07 26.15 18.54
C GLU A 170 -2.46 26.70 17.15
N ALA A 171 -3.43 26.07 16.46
CA ALA A 171 -3.95 26.54 15.17
C ALA A 171 -4.91 27.74 15.30
N GLY A 172 -5.41 28.00 16.52
CA GLY A 172 -6.27 29.14 16.83
C GLY A 172 -7.77 28.88 16.64
N PRO A 173 -8.63 29.79 17.14
CA PRO A 173 -10.06 29.56 17.27
C PRO A 173 -10.83 29.52 15.93
N THR A 174 -10.22 30.00 14.85
CA THR A 174 -10.79 29.96 13.49
C THR A 174 -10.44 28.68 12.74
N ALA A 175 -9.54 27.85 13.27
CA ALA A 175 -9.14 26.60 12.65
C ALA A 175 -10.29 25.57 12.69
N ARG A 176 -10.70 25.10 11.51
CA ARG A 176 -11.79 24.13 11.35
C ARG A 176 -11.25 22.70 11.41
N ILE A 177 -10.84 22.30 12.61
CA ILE A 177 -10.29 20.96 12.90
C ILE A 177 -11.25 20.22 13.81
N PHE A 178 -11.70 19.05 13.38
CA PHE A 178 -12.69 18.22 14.02
C PHE A 178 -12.10 16.88 14.40
N TYR A 179 -12.53 16.37 15.55
CA TYR A 179 -12.17 15.05 16.05
C TYR A 179 -13.41 14.21 16.25
N ARG A 180 -13.35 12.92 15.89
CA ARG A 180 -14.42 11.96 16.14
C ARG A 180 -13.82 10.60 16.43
N HIS A 181 -14.22 10.01 17.55
CA HIS A 181 -13.98 8.61 17.87
C HIS A 181 -15.26 7.77 17.68
N ARG A 182 -15.13 6.54 17.15
CA ARG A 182 -16.25 5.60 17.00
C ARG A 182 -16.26 4.59 18.16
N PRO A 183 -17.42 4.39 18.83
CA PRO A 183 -17.53 3.36 19.87
C PRO A 183 -17.46 1.93 19.30
N GLU A 184 -17.90 1.75 18.05
CA GLU A 184 -17.92 0.46 17.34
C GLU A 184 -17.20 0.59 15.99
N ASN A 185 -16.07 -0.09 15.84
CA ASN A 185 -15.21 0.00 14.65
C ASN A 185 -15.63 -0.97 13.53
N THR A 186 -16.90 -0.90 13.11
CA THR A 186 -17.39 -1.71 11.98
C THR A 186 -16.67 -1.32 10.69
N ALA A 187 -16.25 -2.32 9.91
CA ALA A 187 -15.51 -2.17 8.64
C ALA A 187 -14.22 -1.30 8.68
N ARG A 188 -13.66 -1.00 9.87
CA ARG A 188 -12.37 -0.28 10.02
C ARG A 188 -12.35 1.03 9.19
N LYS A 189 -11.24 1.33 8.49
CA LYS A 189 -11.04 2.54 7.66
C LYS A 189 -12.20 2.82 6.70
N SER A 190 -12.65 1.84 5.92
CA SER A 190 -13.76 2.05 4.98
C SER A 190 -15.07 2.36 5.68
N GLY A 191 -15.37 1.66 6.79
CA GLY A 191 -16.54 2.00 7.63
C GLY A 191 -16.42 3.37 8.30
N ASN A 192 -15.21 3.80 8.65
CA ASN A 192 -14.97 5.11 9.28
C ASN A 192 -15.24 6.25 8.30
N ILE A 193 -14.77 6.08 7.06
CA ILE A 193 -15.07 6.98 5.93
C ILE A 193 -16.57 6.94 5.60
N GLU A 194 -17.18 5.76 5.53
CA GLU A 194 -18.62 5.60 5.27
C GLU A 194 -19.47 6.33 6.33
N ASP A 195 -19.14 6.18 7.61
CA ASP A 195 -19.83 6.91 8.69
C ASP A 195 -19.68 8.43 8.54
N TRP A 196 -18.48 8.91 8.18
CA TRP A 196 -18.27 10.34 7.92
C TRP A 196 -19.10 10.83 6.73
N VAL A 197 -19.10 10.10 5.61
CA VAL A 197 -19.88 10.44 4.41
C VAL A 197 -21.37 10.52 4.74
N LYS A 198 -21.91 9.56 5.50
CA LYS A 198 -23.32 9.53 5.91
C LYS A 198 -23.74 10.69 6.80
N ARG A 199 -22.84 11.18 7.66
CA ARG A 199 -23.16 12.21 8.67
C ARG A 199 -22.83 13.63 8.20
N PHE A 200 -21.71 13.80 7.50
CA PHE A 200 -21.13 15.12 7.21
C PHE A 200 -20.84 15.36 5.72
N GLY A 201 -20.84 14.30 4.89
CA GLY A 201 -20.39 14.38 3.50
C GLY A 201 -21.19 15.36 2.62
N SER A 202 -22.45 15.65 2.96
CA SER A 202 -23.29 16.59 2.21
C SER A 202 -22.82 18.05 2.24
N SER A 203 -22.01 18.42 3.22
CA SER A 203 -21.45 19.78 3.34
C SER A 203 -20.23 20.03 2.46
N TYR A 204 -19.72 19.01 1.77
CA TYR A 204 -18.45 19.05 1.05
C TYR A 204 -18.59 18.56 -0.40
N GLU A 205 -17.98 19.28 -1.34
CA GLU A 205 -17.90 18.83 -2.74
C GLU A 205 -16.86 17.71 -2.88
N TYR A 206 -15.75 17.86 -2.15
CA TYR A 206 -14.59 16.99 -2.21
C TYR A 206 -14.16 16.51 -0.83
N MET A 207 -13.60 15.32 -0.77
CA MET A 207 -12.85 14.84 0.38
C MET A 207 -11.47 14.36 -0.09
N LEU A 208 -10.41 14.68 0.66
CA LEU A 208 -9.07 14.17 0.46
C LEU A 208 -8.74 13.23 1.62
N ILE A 209 -8.37 11.99 1.31
CA ILE A 209 -8.07 10.99 2.34
C ILE A 209 -6.57 10.90 2.54
N LEU A 210 -6.11 11.10 3.77
CA LEU A 210 -4.75 10.87 4.24
C LEU A 210 -4.73 9.58 5.06
N ASP A 211 -3.61 8.85 5.02
CA ASP A 211 -3.28 7.86 6.03
C ASP A 211 -2.45 8.49 7.16
N ALA A 212 -2.37 7.82 8.30
CA ALA A 212 -1.65 8.30 9.49
C ALA A 212 -0.13 8.54 9.28
N ASP A 213 0.45 7.99 8.21
CA ASP A 213 1.83 8.20 7.75
C ASP A 213 1.92 9.09 6.50
N SER A 214 0.80 9.63 6.02
CA SER A 214 0.76 10.50 4.86
C SER A 214 1.24 11.91 5.18
N LEU A 215 1.90 12.52 4.21
CA LEU A 215 2.28 13.93 4.24
C LEU A 215 2.11 14.53 2.85
N MET A 216 1.48 15.71 2.76
CA MET A 216 1.26 16.39 1.49
C MET A 216 1.57 17.88 1.62
N THR A 217 2.06 18.49 0.56
CA THR A 217 2.25 19.95 0.52
C THR A 217 0.92 20.65 0.26
N GLY A 218 0.75 21.86 0.81
CA GLY A 218 -0.43 22.69 0.55
C GLY A 218 -0.63 22.99 -0.93
N ASP A 219 0.46 23.22 -1.69
CA ASP A 219 0.42 23.41 -3.14
C ASP A 219 -0.27 22.25 -3.86
N THR A 220 0.12 21.01 -3.52
CA THR A 220 -0.49 19.80 -4.09
C THR A 220 -1.96 19.70 -3.76
N ILE A 221 -2.34 19.94 -2.51
CA ILE A 221 -3.74 19.87 -2.05
C ILE A 221 -4.61 20.88 -2.80
N VAL A 222 -4.15 22.12 -2.95
CA VAL A 222 -4.87 23.18 -3.68
C VAL A 222 -5.02 22.84 -5.17
N ARG A 223 -3.95 22.36 -5.81
CA ARG A 223 -3.99 21.96 -7.24
C ARG A 223 -4.91 20.78 -7.48
N LEU A 224 -4.96 19.81 -6.57
CA LEU A 224 -5.91 18.70 -6.64
C LEU A 224 -7.36 19.18 -6.53
N ALA A 225 -7.66 20.09 -5.59
CA ALA A 225 -8.99 20.69 -5.47
C ALA A 225 -9.38 21.47 -6.73
N ALA A 226 -8.49 22.30 -7.26
CA ALA A 226 -8.73 23.04 -8.51
C ALA A 226 -8.95 22.11 -9.71
N ALA A 227 -8.18 21.02 -9.83
CA ALA A 227 -8.39 20.03 -10.88
C ALA A 227 -9.78 19.37 -10.77
N MET A 228 -10.26 19.09 -9.57
CA MET A 228 -11.62 18.57 -9.37
C MET A 228 -12.72 19.56 -9.78
N GLU A 229 -12.51 20.86 -9.59
CA GLU A 229 -13.44 21.90 -10.03
C GLU A 229 -13.50 22.03 -11.55
N GLN A 230 -12.35 21.97 -12.21
CA GLN A 230 -12.24 22.05 -13.66
C GLN A 230 -12.87 20.84 -14.36
N HIS A 231 -12.79 19.65 -13.74
CA HIS A 231 -13.23 18.39 -14.35
C HIS A 231 -14.47 17.81 -13.66
N ARG A 232 -15.66 18.28 -14.06
CA ARG A 232 -16.95 17.91 -13.43
C ARG A 232 -17.31 16.42 -13.50
N ASN A 233 -16.73 15.67 -14.43
CA ASN A 233 -16.94 14.23 -14.65
C ASN A 233 -15.90 13.34 -13.94
N VAL A 234 -14.89 13.92 -13.30
CA VAL A 234 -13.89 13.19 -12.50
C VAL A 234 -14.41 12.98 -11.08
N ALA A 235 -14.36 11.73 -10.62
CA ALA A 235 -14.71 11.37 -9.25
C ALA A 235 -13.49 11.21 -8.35
N LEU A 236 -12.32 10.88 -8.90
CA LEU A 236 -11.14 10.60 -8.10
C LEU A 236 -9.87 10.97 -8.86
N ILE A 237 -8.95 11.63 -8.17
CA ILE A 237 -7.58 11.90 -8.64
C ILE A 237 -6.61 11.31 -7.60
N GLN A 238 -5.88 10.28 -7.99
CA GLN A 238 -4.85 9.60 -7.19
C GLN A 238 -3.47 10.23 -7.47
N THR A 239 -2.74 10.64 -6.44
CA THR A 239 -1.32 11.01 -6.59
C THR A 239 -0.42 9.77 -6.52
N LEU A 240 0.88 9.97 -6.75
CA LEU A 240 1.92 8.99 -6.43
C LEU A 240 2.62 9.38 -5.12
N PRO A 241 2.34 8.71 -3.98
CA PRO A 241 3.08 8.92 -2.75
C PRO A 241 4.54 8.50 -2.91
N ILE A 242 5.46 9.36 -2.48
CA ILE A 242 6.90 9.07 -2.41
C ILE A 242 7.28 8.70 -0.97
N VAL A 243 7.97 7.58 -0.81
CA VAL A 243 8.49 7.15 0.49
C VAL A 243 9.51 8.15 1.02
N VAL A 244 9.36 8.58 2.27
CA VAL A 244 10.28 9.44 3.01
C VAL A 244 10.59 8.86 4.40
N ASN A 245 11.48 9.54 5.15
CA ASN A 245 11.88 9.14 6.51
C ASN A 245 12.44 7.71 6.62
N ALA A 246 12.99 7.13 5.55
CA ALA A 246 13.60 5.81 5.61
C ALA A 246 14.88 5.79 6.46
N LYS A 247 14.83 5.05 7.57
CA LYS A 247 15.95 4.91 8.53
C LYS A 247 16.77 3.63 8.33
N THR A 248 16.11 2.51 8.06
CA THR A 248 16.77 1.20 7.90
C THR A 248 17.31 1.02 6.49
N LEU A 249 18.29 0.11 6.32
CA LEU A 249 18.84 -0.18 5.00
C LEU A 249 17.74 -0.66 4.02
N PHE A 250 16.82 -1.51 4.48
CA PHE A 250 15.66 -1.96 3.70
C PHE A 250 14.80 -0.79 3.20
N ALA A 251 14.37 0.07 4.12
CA ALA A 251 13.52 1.20 3.78
C ALA A 251 14.24 2.19 2.85
N ARG A 252 15.56 2.38 3.01
CA ARG A 252 16.35 3.32 2.19
C ARG A 252 16.45 2.87 0.73
N TRP A 253 16.73 1.60 0.47
CA TRP A 253 16.75 1.15 -0.92
C TRP A 253 15.35 1.12 -1.53
N GLN A 254 14.29 0.86 -0.73
CA GLN A 254 12.91 0.98 -1.21
C GLN A 254 12.55 2.42 -1.54
N GLN A 255 12.91 3.37 -0.69
CA GLN A 255 12.76 4.80 -0.93
C GLN A 255 13.50 5.23 -2.21
N PHE A 256 14.74 4.79 -2.39
CA PHE A 256 15.51 5.05 -3.61
C PHE A 256 14.85 4.46 -4.86
N ALA A 257 14.46 3.18 -4.82
CA ALA A 257 13.81 2.51 -5.94
C ALA A 257 12.47 3.15 -6.29
N GLY A 258 11.61 3.43 -5.29
CA GLY A 258 10.32 4.07 -5.46
C GLY A 258 10.45 5.47 -6.04
N ARG A 259 11.42 6.27 -5.57
CA ARG A 259 11.61 7.63 -6.06
C ARG A 259 12.26 7.72 -7.44
N LEU A 260 13.10 6.75 -7.82
CA LEU A 260 13.76 6.72 -9.12
C LEU A 260 12.87 6.07 -10.19
N TYR A 261 12.30 4.90 -9.91
CA TYR A 261 11.55 4.12 -10.90
C TYR A 261 10.04 4.39 -10.86
N GLY A 262 9.50 4.75 -9.69
CA GLY A 262 8.06 4.94 -9.47
C GLY A 262 7.41 5.91 -10.44
N PRO A 263 7.95 7.13 -10.67
CA PRO A 263 7.37 8.08 -11.63
C PRO A 263 7.24 7.51 -13.05
N LEU A 264 8.23 6.73 -13.51
CA LEU A 264 8.19 6.09 -14.84
C LEU A 264 7.09 5.03 -14.91
N ILE A 265 7.00 4.17 -13.90
CA ILE A 265 5.97 3.13 -13.83
C ILE A 265 4.58 3.77 -13.73
N ALA A 266 4.40 4.76 -12.86
CA ALA A 266 3.17 5.49 -12.67
C ALA A 266 2.72 6.23 -13.95
N ALA A 267 3.65 6.87 -14.67
CA ALA A 267 3.34 7.55 -15.92
C ALA A 267 2.85 6.58 -17.00
N GLY A 268 3.46 5.39 -17.09
CA GLY A 268 3.02 4.33 -18.00
C GLY A 268 1.60 3.87 -17.69
N ILE A 269 1.36 3.55 -16.42
CA ILE A 269 0.06 3.13 -15.89
C ILE A 269 -1.01 4.19 -16.17
N ALA A 270 -0.78 5.45 -15.75
CA ALA A 270 -1.71 6.55 -15.95
C ALA A 270 -2.05 6.76 -17.44
N TRP A 271 -1.06 6.65 -18.32
CA TRP A 271 -1.23 6.89 -19.75
C TRP A 271 -2.20 5.92 -20.44
N TRP A 272 -2.12 4.62 -20.18
CA TRP A 272 -3.02 3.65 -20.83
C TRP A 272 -4.33 3.43 -20.05
N HIS A 273 -4.34 3.69 -18.73
CA HIS A 273 -5.55 3.72 -17.93
C HIS A 273 -6.48 4.84 -18.41
N GLY A 274 -5.97 6.06 -18.58
CA GLY A 274 -6.80 7.24 -18.87
C GLY A 274 -7.84 7.46 -17.78
N SER A 275 -9.12 7.59 -18.16
CA SER A 275 -10.24 7.76 -17.23
C SER A 275 -10.63 6.51 -16.44
N GLU A 276 -9.97 5.37 -16.67
CA GLU A 276 -10.17 4.11 -15.98
C GLU A 276 -9.03 3.82 -14.99
N GLY A 277 -8.54 4.85 -14.31
CA GLY A 277 -7.54 4.75 -13.25
C GLY A 277 -8.02 3.92 -12.05
N ASN A 278 -7.19 3.90 -11.00
CA ASN A 278 -7.43 3.14 -9.79
C ASN A 278 -7.21 4.00 -8.54
N TYR A 279 -7.60 3.50 -7.38
CA TYR A 279 -7.45 4.15 -6.07
C TYR A 279 -6.61 3.29 -5.14
N TRP A 280 -5.67 3.91 -4.44
CA TRP A 280 -4.71 3.24 -3.54
C TRP A 280 -4.93 3.59 -2.05
N GLY A 281 -6.12 4.08 -1.72
CA GLY A 281 -6.56 4.24 -0.33
C GLY A 281 -6.22 5.58 0.32
N HIS A 282 -5.21 6.33 -0.14
CA HIS A 282 -4.84 7.63 0.44
C HIS A 282 -4.11 8.54 -0.56
N ASN A 283 -3.82 9.76 -0.12
CA ASN A 283 -3.26 10.86 -0.92
C ASN A 283 -4.07 11.10 -2.21
N ALA A 284 -5.38 10.92 -2.13
CA ALA A 284 -6.28 11.05 -3.25
C ALA A 284 -7.42 11.99 -2.88
N ILE A 285 -7.80 12.85 -3.82
CA ILE A 285 -9.00 13.68 -3.70
C ILE A 285 -10.16 12.98 -4.41
N ILE A 286 -11.32 12.99 -3.77
CA ILE A 286 -12.51 12.24 -4.16
C ILE A 286 -13.72 13.17 -4.13
N ARG A 287 -14.57 13.08 -5.17
CA ARG A 287 -15.86 13.76 -5.23
C ARG A 287 -16.85 13.06 -4.32
N VAL A 288 -17.31 13.73 -3.27
CA VAL A 288 -18.14 13.10 -2.22
C VAL A 288 -19.43 12.55 -2.79
N ARG A 289 -20.12 13.29 -3.68
CA ARG A 289 -21.36 12.80 -4.32
C ARG A 289 -21.17 11.52 -5.15
N ALA A 290 -20.01 11.35 -5.79
CA ALA A 290 -19.73 10.16 -6.60
C ALA A 290 -19.47 8.96 -5.70
N PHE A 291 -18.66 9.17 -4.66
CA PHE A 291 -18.35 8.15 -3.67
C PHE A 291 -19.62 7.69 -2.92
N ALA A 292 -20.39 8.64 -2.37
CA ALA A 292 -21.61 8.35 -1.62
C ALA A 292 -22.66 7.58 -2.42
N ARG A 293 -22.78 7.87 -3.73
CA ARG A 293 -23.79 7.24 -4.59
C ARG A 293 -23.33 5.89 -5.14
N ASP A 294 -22.08 5.81 -5.60
CA ASP A 294 -21.64 4.73 -6.46
C ASP A 294 -20.64 3.79 -5.76
N ALA A 295 -19.91 4.19 -4.71
CA ALA A 295 -18.85 3.40 -4.07
C ALA A 295 -19.26 2.60 -2.81
N ALA A 296 -20.55 2.40 -2.56
CA ALA A 296 -21.01 1.58 -1.44
C ALA A 296 -20.46 0.14 -1.52
N LEU A 297 -19.82 -0.32 -0.44
CA LEU A 297 -19.17 -1.62 -0.37
C LEU A 297 -20.12 -2.70 0.16
N PRO A 298 -20.24 -3.86 -0.51
CA PRO A 298 -20.99 -4.98 0.03
C PRO A 298 -20.18 -5.72 1.11
N GLU A 299 -20.88 -6.37 2.04
CA GLU A 299 -20.27 -7.43 2.84
C GLU A 299 -20.29 -8.75 2.06
N LEU A 300 -19.12 -9.38 1.93
CA LEU A 300 -18.98 -10.63 1.19
C LEU A 300 -19.59 -11.78 1.99
N ARG A 301 -20.39 -12.62 1.33
CA ARG A 301 -20.99 -13.80 1.95
C ARG A 301 -19.93 -14.85 2.30
N GLY A 302 -20.19 -15.62 3.35
CA GLY A 302 -19.35 -16.75 3.76
C GLY A 302 -18.43 -16.43 4.93
N ARG A 303 -17.52 -17.35 5.23
CA ARG A 303 -16.57 -17.22 6.35
C ARG A 303 -15.32 -16.48 5.89
N LYS A 304 -14.66 -15.78 6.80
CA LYS A 304 -13.29 -15.29 6.60
C LYS A 304 -12.38 -16.47 6.23
N PRO A 305 -11.38 -16.28 5.35
CA PRO A 305 -10.84 -15.01 4.85
C PRO A 305 -11.50 -14.45 3.58
N PHE A 306 -12.37 -15.22 2.91
CA PHE A 306 -13.03 -14.80 1.66
C PHE A 306 -14.34 -14.01 1.87
N GLY A 307 -15.04 -14.26 2.98
CA GLY A 307 -16.24 -13.51 3.39
C GLY A 307 -15.93 -12.33 4.32
N GLY A 308 -16.97 -11.56 4.67
CA GLY A 308 -16.91 -10.38 5.54
C GLY A 308 -16.59 -9.09 4.80
N HIS A 309 -16.13 -8.07 5.54
CA HIS A 309 -15.72 -6.80 4.95
C HIS A 309 -14.49 -6.94 4.06
N ILE A 310 -14.46 -6.15 2.99
CA ILE A 310 -13.39 -6.19 2.00
C ILE A 310 -12.19 -5.40 2.53
N LEU A 311 -11.02 -6.04 2.58
CA LEU A 311 -9.80 -5.42 3.12
C LEU A 311 -9.20 -4.39 2.15
N SER A 312 -9.04 -4.77 0.87
CA SER A 312 -8.57 -3.88 -0.20
C SER A 312 -9.76 -3.21 -0.89
N HIS A 313 -10.45 -2.36 -0.13
CA HIS A 313 -11.71 -1.72 -0.53
C HIS A 313 -11.54 -0.65 -1.61
N ASP A 314 -10.41 0.04 -1.59
CA ASP A 314 -10.01 1.13 -2.47
C ASP A 314 -10.17 0.79 -3.97
N PHE A 315 -9.67 -0.37 -4.40
CA PHE A 315 -9.78 -0.82 -5.79
C PHE A 315 -11.25 -0.99 -6.22
N ILE A 316 -12.09 -1.43 -5.30
CA ILE A 316 -13.51 -1.68 -5.54
C ILE A 316 -14.29 -0.38 -5.58
N GLU A 317 -13.99 0.55 -4.69
CA GLU A 317 -14.59 1.89 -4.68
C GLU A 317 -14.32 2.61 -6.00
N ALA A 318 -13.07 2.58 -6.49
CA ALA A 318 -12.73 3.12 -7.81
C ALA A 318 -13.47 2.41 -8.94
N ALA A 319 -13.51 1.07 -8.94
CA ALA A 319 -14.21 0.29 -9.95
C ALA A 319 -15.72 0.59 -9.97
N PHE A 320 -16.33 0.80 -8.80
CA PHE A 320 -17.75 1.10 -8.68
C PHE A 320 -18.08 2.54 -9.06
N MET A 321 -17.26 3.53 -8.69
CA MET A 321 -17.39 4.89 -9.22
C MET A 321 -17.23 4.91 -10.75
N ARG A 322 -16.26 4.15 -11.28
CA ARG A 322 -16.08 4.03 -12.73
C ARG A 322 -17.31 3.41 -13.39
N ARG A 323 -17.89 2.35 -12.80
CA ARG A 323 -19.18 1.77 -13.23
C ARG A 323 -20.32 2.80 -13.18
N GLY A 324 -20.30 3.72 -12.22
CA GLY A 324 -21.25 4.83 -12.10
C GLY A 324 -21.15 5.91 -13.20
N GLY A 325 -20.15 5.79 -14.10
CA GLY A 325 -19.93 6.70 -15.23
C GLY A 325 -18.88 7.77 -14.97
N TRP A 326 -18.25 7.79 -13.80
CA TRP A 326 -17.23 8.77 -13.44
C TRP A 326 -15.85 8.42 -13.98
N ALA A 327 -15.05 9.44 -14.29
CA ALA A 327 -13.64 9.26 -14.60
C ALA A 327 -12.79 9.14 -13.32
N ILE A 328 -11.82 8.24 -13.34
CA ILE A 328 -10.83 8.01 -12.29
C ILE A 328 -9.47 8.27 -12.91
N HIS A 329 -8.71 9.22 -12.37
CA HIS A 329 -7.40 9.61 -12.91
C HIS A 329 -6.30 9.41 -11.89
N MET A 330 -5.08 9.24 -12.39
CA MET A 330 -3.87 9.26 -11.59
C MET A 330 -2.96 10.36 -12.13
N THR A 331 -2.47 11.22 -11.24
CA THR A 331 -1.47 12.22 -11.59
C THR A 331 -0.08 11.72 -11.20
N ALA A 332 0.65 11.22 -12.20
CA ALA A 332 1.95 10.55 -11.99
C ALA A 332 3.12 11.53 -11.77
N THR A 333 2.95 12.80 -12.16
CA THR A 333 4.02 13.80 -12.16
C THR A 333 3.82 14.91 -11.13
N LEU A 334 2.66 15.01 -10.51
CA LEU A 334 2.42 15.95 -9.43
C LEU A 334 3.21 15.51 -8.19
N GLY A 335 4.21 16.31 -7.81
CA GLY A 335 5.01 16.08 -6.60
C GLY A 335 4.24 16.45 -5.32
N GLY A 336 4.96 16.54 -4.20
CA GLY A 336 4.39 17.04 -2.94
C GLY A 336 3.45 16.06 -2.23
N SER A 337 3.55 14.77 -2.53
CA SER A 337 2.80 13.69 -1.89
C SER A 337 3.76 12.62 -1.37
N TYR A 338 3.69 12.31 -0.08
CA TYR A 338 4.65 11.48 0.61
C TYR A 338 3.99 10.48 1.58
N GLU A 339 4.72 9.42 1.90
CA GLU A 339 4.36 8.38 2.87
C GLU A 339 5.60 7.80 3.54
N GLU A 340 5.42 6.96 4.57
CA GLU A 340 6.51 6.22 5.21
C GLU A 340 6.45 4.72 4.84
N SER A 341 7.62 4.09 4.76
CA SER A 341 7.75 2.66 4.46
C SER A 341 7.87 1.81 5.73
N PRO A 342 7.41 0.54 5.72
CA PRO A 342 7.78 -0.42 6.74
C PRO A 342 9.31 -0.47 6.95
N PRO A 343 9.79 -0.51 8.21
CA PRO A 343 11.22 -0.43 8.51
C PRO A 343 11.97 -1.74 8.22
N SER A 344 11.31 -2.89 8.13
CA SER A 344 11.97 -4.16 7.81
C SER A 344 11.24 -4.94 6.73
N LEU A 345 11.96 -5.86 6.11
CA LEU A 345 11.40 -6.83 5.15
C LEU A 345 10.27 -7.66 5.78
N LEU A 346 10.35 -7.92 7.10
CA LEU A 346 9.32 -8.67 7.81
C LEU A 346 8.05 -7.84 8.05
N ASP A 347 8.19 -6.57 8.41
CA ASP A 347 7.06 -5.65 8.56
C ASP A 347 6.39 -5.41 7.20
N PHE A 348 7.18 -5.32 6.13
CA PHE A 348 6.67 -5.30 4.77
C PHE A 348 5.86 -6.57 4.46
N ALA A 349 6.39 -7.76 4.73
CA ALA A 349 5.68 -9.02 4.49
C ALA A 349 4.38 -9.14 5.32
N ALA A 350 4.37 -8.63 6.54
CA ALA A 350 3.16 -8.60 7.38
C ALA A 350 2.08 -7.67 6.82
N ARG A 351 2.47 -6.49 6.31
CA ARG A 351 1.56 -5.59 5.57
C ARG A 351 1.06 -6.26 4.30
N ASP A 352 1.95 -6.84 3.51
CA ASP A 352 1.68 -7.47 2.23
C ASP A 352 0.73 -8.68 2.36
N ARG A 353 0.78 -9.44 3.47
CA ARG A 353 -0.17 -10.52 3.76
C ARG A 353 -1.63 -10.03 3.84
N ARG A 354 -1.88 -8.84 4.38
CA ARG A 354 -3.23 -8.25 4.45
C ARG A 354 -3.72 -7.85 3.06
N TRP A 355 -2.84 -7.26 2.26
CA TRP A 355 -3.13 -6.94 0.87
C TRP A 355 -3.35 -8.20 0.03
N CYS A 356 -2.59 -9.26 0.25
CA CYS A 356 -2.81 -10.57 -0.39
C CYS A 356 -4.23 -11.08 -0.15
N GLN A 357 -4.69 -11.10 1.11
CA GLN A 357 -6.07 -11.50 1.41
C GLN A 357 -7.10 -10.59 0.75
N GLY A 358 -6.92 -9.27 0.84
CA GLY A 358 -7.84 -8.30 0.22
C GLY A 358 -7.93 -8.46 -1.30
N ASN A 359 -6.81 -8.70 -1.98
CA ASN A 359 -6.78 -8.94 -3.42
C ASN A 359 -7.42 -10.30 -3.77
N LEU A 360 -7.20 -11.35 -2.99
CA LEU A 360 -7.90 -12.63 -3.21
C LEU A 360 -9.42 -12.52 -2.99
N GLN A 361 -9.89 -11.64 -2.10
CA GLN A 361 -11.32 -11.33 -1.96
C GLN A 361 -11.92 -10.70 -3.23
N HIS A 362 -11.12 -10.02 -4.07
CA HIS A 362 -11.60 -9.43 -5.32
C HIS A 362 -12.14 -10.46 -6.30
N LEU A 363 -11.80 -11.75 -6.18
CA LEU A 363 -12.40 -12.85 -6.95
C LEU A 363 -13.93 -12.87 -6.82
N ALA A 364 -14.47 -12.53 -5.64
CA ALA A 364 -15.91 -12.47 -5.42
C ALA A 364 -16.58 -11.26 -6.11
N VAL A 365 -15.81 -10.21 -6.39
CA VAL A 365 -16.30 -8.96 -7.01
C VAL A 365 -16.08 -8.94 -8.51
N LEU A 366 -15.08 -9.66 -9.02
CA LEU A 366 -14.79 -9.80 -10.44
C LEU A 366 -16.03 -10.10 -11.30
N PRO A 367 -16.97 -11.01 -10.97
CA PRO A 367 -18.15 -11.26 -11.80
C PRO A 367 -19.23 -10.17 -11.75
N ALA A 368 -19.07 -9.10 -10.95
CA ALA A 368 -20.07 -8.05 -10.81
C ALA A 368 -20.41 -7.40 -12.16
N ARG A 369 -21.71 -7.24 -12.45
CA ARG A 369 -22.19 -6.68 -13.72
C ARG A 369 -21.86 -5.18 -13.83
N GLY A 370 -21.59 -4.75 -15.07
CA GLY A 370 -21.35 -3.34 -15.39
C GLY A 370 -19.95 -2.81 -15.08
N LEU A 371 -19.05 -3.61 -14.47
CA LEU A 371 -17.66 -3.22 -14.31
C LEU A 371 -16.97 -3.03 -15.66
N HIS A 372 -16.29 -1.90 -15.83
CA HIS A 372 -15.45 -1.64 -17.00
C HIS A 372 -14.33 -2.69 -17.08
N TRP A 373 -13.94 -3.10 -18.28
CA TRP A 373 -12.96 -4.18 -18.46
C TRP A 373 -11.58 -3.82 -17.89
N VAL A 374 -11.18 -2.55 -17.94
CA VAL A 374 -9.94 -2.08 -17.29
C VAL A 374 -10.02 -2.21 -15.77
N SER A 375 -11.18 -1.91 -15.15
CA SER A 375 -11.37 -2.15 -13.72
C SER A 375 -11.30 -3.64 -13.38
N ARG A 376 -11.80 -4.52 -14.25
CA ARG A 376 -11.60 -5.98 -14.09
C ARG A 376 -10.13 -6.35 -14.20
N LEU A 377 -9.40 -5.72 -15.12
CA LEU A 377 -7.96 -5.91 -15.25
C LEU A 377 -7.23 -5.46 -13.97
N HIS A 378 -7.61 -4.33 -13.34
CA HIS A 378 -7.05 -3.93 -12.03
C HIS A 378 -7.23 -5.00 -10.97
N LEU A 379 -8.44 -5.56 -10.84
CA LEU A 379 -8.72 -6.65 -9.90
C LEU A 379 -7.90 -7.90 -10.23
N LEU A 380 -7.81 -8.28 -11.52
CA LEU A 380 -7.02 -9.42 -11.99
C LEU A 380 -5.53 -9.21 -11.75
N THR A 381 -5.00 -7.99 -11.95
CA THR A 381 -3.61 -7.66 -11.63
C THR A 381 -3.37 -7.63 -10.12
N GLY A 382 -4.36 -7.21 -9.33
CA GLY A 382 -4.30 -7.29 -7.87
C GLY A 382 -4.20 -8.73 -7.38
N ILE A 383 -5.01 -9.63 -7.93
CA ILE A 383 -4.96 -11.08 -7.64
C ILE A 383 -3.65 -11.70 -8.16
N GLY A 384 -3.29 -11.37 -9.40
CA GLY A 384 -2.15 -11.94 -10.11
C GLY A 384 -0.82 -11.63 -9.45
N SER A 385 -0.65 -10.43 -8.88
CA SER A 385 0.61 -10.03 -8.21
C SER A 385 0.98 -10.94 -7.04
N TYR A 386 -0.01 -11.59 -6.40
CA TYR A 386 0.21 -12.58 -5.35
C TYR A 386 0.27 -14.01 -5.87
N LEU A 387 -0.54 -14.37 -6.89
CA LEU A 387 -0.51 -15.70 -7.49
C LEU A 387 0.76 -15.98 -8.29
N THR A 388 1.44 -14.96 -8.81
CA THR A 388 2.71 -15.15 -9.53
C THR A 388 3.80 -15.75 -8.65
N ALA A 389 3.83 -15.45 -7.35
CA ALA A 389 4.84 -15.98 -6.44
C ALA A 389 4.80 -17.52 -6.30
N PRO A 390 3.67 -18.17 -5.96
CA PRO A 390 3.60 -19.63 -5.94
C PRO A 390 3.76 -20.24 -7.34
N LEU A 391 3.34 -19.56 -8.41
CA LEU A 391 3.58 -20.05 -9.77
C LEU A 391 5.09 -20.07 -10.12
N TRP A 392 5.84 -19.04 -9.76
CA TRP A 392 7.30 -19.02 -9.88
C TRP A 392 7.96 -20.10 -9.02
N PHE A 393 7.47 -20.32 -7.80
CA PHE A 393 7.97 -21.38 -6.95
C PHE A 393 7.75 -22.77 -7.56
N ILE A 394 6.55 -23.04 -8.08
CA ILE A 394 6.24 -24.29 -8.79
C ILE A 394 7.11 -24.41 -10.04
N PHE A 395 7.28 -23.32 -10.81
CA PHE A 395 8.15 -23.28 -11.99
C PHE A 395 9.59 -23.71 -11.65
N LEU A 396 10.16 -23.22 -10.55
CA LEU A 396 11.49 -23.62 -10.09
C LEU A 396 11.56 -25.10 -9.68
N VAL A 397 10.56 -25.60 -8.94
CA VAL A 397 10.50 -27.01 -8.53
C VAL A 397 10.38 -27.93 -9.74
N VAL A 398 9.47 -27.64 -10.66
CA VAL A 398 9.30 -28.42 -11.90
C VAL A 398 10.57 -28.33 -12.75
N GLY A 399 11.24 -27.18 -12.80
CA GLY A 399 12.55 -27.01 -13.44
C GLY A 399 13.60 -28.00 -12.94
N ILE A 400 13.74 -28.13 -11.61
CA ILE A 400 14.64 -29.14 -11.00
C ILE A 400 14.22 -30.56 -11.40
N LEU A 401 12.93 -30.87 -11.39
CA LEU A 401 12.42 -32.20 -11.75
C LEU A 401 12.68 -32.54 -13.22
N VAL A 402 12.56 -31.57 -14.14
CA VAL A 402 12.92 -31.75 -15.55
C VAL A 402 14.42 -32.02 -15.70
N SER A 403 15.26 -31.25 -15.01
CA SER A 403 16.71 -31.50 -15.01
C SER A 403 17.06 -32.88 -14.44
N LEU A 404 16.35 -33.34 -13.40
CA LEU A 404 16.52 -34.69 -12.84
C LEU A 404 16.06 -35.77 -13.82
N GLN A 405 14.89 -35.59 -14.46
CA GLN A 405 14.38 -36.52 -15.46
C GLN A 405 15.35 -36.69 -16.62
N ALA A 406 15.97 -35.60 -17.08
CA ALA A 406 16.99 -35.65 -18.15
C ALA A 406 18.22 -36.49 -17.79
N GLN A 407 18.50 -36.73 -16.50
CA GLN A 407 19.57 -37.63 -16.06
C GLN A 407 19.19 -39.11 -16.06
N PHE A 408 17.91 -39.41 -15.78
CA PHE A 408 17.41 -40.79 -15.71
C PHE A 408 16.85 -41.29 -17.04
N VAL A 409 16.24 -40.40 -17.84
CA VAL A 409 15.76 -40.68 -19.20
C VAL A 409 16.93 -40.45 -20.14
N ARG A 410 17.77 -41.47 -20.29
CA ARG A 410 18.85 -41.44 -21.27
C ARG A 410 18.22 -41.34 -22.66
N PRO A 411 18.60 -40.34 -23.47
CA PRO A 411 18.10 -40.22 -24.82
C PRO A 411 18.49 -41.45 -25.65
N GLU A 412 17.52 -42.09 -26.29
CA GLU A 412 17.78 -43.10 -27.32
C GLU A 412 18.28 -42.37 -28.58
N TYR A 413 19.59 -42.28 -28.72
CA TYR A 413 20.26 -41.72 -29.91
C TYR A 413 19.97 -42.53 -31.19
N PHE A 414 19.54 -43.79 -31.02
CA PHE A 414 19.22 -44.74 -32.07
C PHE A 414 17.92 -45.50 -31.73
N PRO A 415 16.73 -44.95 -32.07
CA PRO A 415 15.49 -45.72 -31.96
C PRO A 415 15.57 -46.97 -32.86
N LYS A 416 14.93 -48.08 -32.48
CA LYS A 416 15.00 -49.38 -33.20
C LYS A 416 14.31 -49.41 -34.59
N GLY A 417 14.09 -48.25 -35.22
CA GLY A 417 13.50 -48.09 -36.56
C GLY A 417 14.40 -47.27 -37.49
N PHE A 418 14.08 -47.21 -38.79
CA PHE A 418 14.83 -46.41 -39.76
C PHE A 418 14.73 -44.91 -39.45
N SER A 419 15.83 -44.29 -39.03
CA SER A 419 16.01 -42.84 -38.94
C SER A 419 17.16 -42.40 -39.82
N LEU A 420 16.93 -41.45 -40.73
CA LEU A 420 17.95 -40.92 -41.65
C LEU A 420 18.91 -39.92 -40.97
N PHE A 421 18.57 -39.47 -39.74
CA PHE A 421 19.38 -38.54 -38.95
C PHE A 421 19.43 -38.97 -37.47
N PRO A 422 20.55 -38.75 -36.76
CA PRO A 422 20.61 -38.98 -35.33
C PRO A 422 19.70 -38.01 -34.56
N THR A 423 19.01 -38.51 -33.54
CA THR A 423 18.28 -37.71 -32.56
C THR A 423 19.26 -37.24 -31.48
N TRP A 424 19.77 -36.02 -31.65
CA TRP A 424 20.61 -35.35 -30.64
C TRP A 424 19.75 -34.96 -29.42
N PRO A 425 20.24 -35.05 -28.17
CA PRO A 425 19.39 -34.77 -27.02
C PRO A 425 19.71 -33.50 -26.23
N ALA A 426 18.69 -33.15 -25.44
CA ALA A 426 18.63 -32.32 -24.23
C ALA A 426 18.80 -30.81 -24.44
N GLN A 427 17.66 -30.11 -24.52
CA GLN A 427 17.43 -28.66 -24.39
C GLN A 427 18.54 -27.74 -24.90
N ASP A 428 18.30 -26.96 -25.96
CA ASP A 428 19.31 -26.03 -26.50
C ASP A 428 19.76 -25.02 -25.41
N PRO A 429 20.98 -25.17 -24.86
CA PRO A 429 21.43 -24.37 -23.73
C PRO A 429 21.77 -22.94 -24.16
N ILE A 430 22.12 -22.73 -25.43
CA ILE A 430 22.40 -21.41 -25.98
C ILE A 430 21.08 -20.65 -26.13
N LEU A 431 20.06 -21.31 -26.68
CA LEU A 431 18.73 -20.72 -26.81
C LEU A 431 18.11 -20.42 -25.43
N ALA A 432 18.23 -21.35 -24.47
CA ALA A 432 17.79 -21.13 -23.10
C ALA A 432 18.50 -19.92 -22.45
N ALA A 433 19.80 -19.75 -22.69
CA ALA A 433 20.54 -18.57 -22.25
C ALA A 433 20.03 -17.28 -22.91
N TRP A 434 19.68 -17.29 -24.19
CA TRP A 434 19.10 -16.13 -24.88
C TRP A 434 17.70 -15.77 -24.35
N VAL A 435 16.83 -16.76 -24.11
CA VAL A 435 15.52 -16.55 -23.47
C VAL A 435 15.70 -15.94 -22.09
N PHE A 436 16.66 -16.41 -21.30
CA PHE A 436 17.00 -15.84 -20.00
C PHE A 436 17.49 -14.39 -20.12
N VAL A 437 18.45 -14.12 -21.02
CA VAL A 437 18.99 -12.77 -21.25
C VAL A 437 17.90 -11.81 -21.72
N ALA A 438 17.02 -12.23 -22.62
CA ALA A 438 15.88 -11.43 -23.07
C ALA A 438 14.91 -11.11 -21.92
N THR A 439 14.57 -12.11 -21.11
CA THR A 439 13.70 -11.94 -19.93
C THR A 439 14.34 -10.99 -18.91
N MET A 440 15.63 -11.16 -18.63
CA MET A 440 16.37 -10.29 -17.72
C MET A 440 16.50 -8.87 -18.26
N GLY A 441 16.67 -8.73 -19.58
CA GLY A 441 16.63 -7.46 -20.29
C GLY A 441 15.31 -6.73 -20.06
N MET A 442 14.17 -7.41 -20.17
CA MET A 442 12.85 -6.81 -19.89
C MET A 442 12.67 -6.37 -18.44
N LEU A 443 13.31 -7.04 -17.48
CA LEU A 443 13.26 -6.68 -16.06
C LEU A 443 14.20 -5.51 -15.71
N ILE A 444 15.40 -5.47 -16.30
CA ILE A 444 16.43 -4.47 -15.96
C ILE A 444 16.27 -3.18 -16.78
N LEU A 445 15.87 -3.28 -18.06
CA LEU A 445 15.80 -2.13 -18.96
C LEU A 445 14.89 -1.00 -18.42
N PRO A 446 13.70 -1.25 -17.85
CA PRO A 446 12.90 -0.19 -17.22
C PRO A 446 13.65 0.63 -16.16
N LYS A 447 14.52 -0.02 -15.35
CA LYS A 447 15.37 0.69 -14.38
C LYS A 447 16.37 1.61 -15.07
N MET A 448 16.94 1.17 -16.19
CA MET A 448 17.84 1.98 -17.01
C MET A 448 17.10 3.14 -17.70
N LEU A 449 15.87 2.91 -18.17
CA LEU A 449 15.03 3.97 -18.75
C LEU A 449 14.71 5.06 -17.73
N ALA A 450 14.38 4.68 -16.49
CA ALA A 450 14.15 5.63 -15.40
C ALA A 450 15.42 6.44 -15.07
N TYR A 451 16.58 5.77 -15.07
CA TYR A 451 17.88 6.43 -14.92
C TYR A 451 18.13 7.46 -16.04
N ILE A 452 17.86 7.11 -17.30
CA ILE A 452 18.00 8.02 -18.44
C ILE A 452 17.07 9.24 -18.26
N VAL A 453 15.81 9.03 -17.87
CA VAL A 453 14.89 10.15 -17.58
C VAL A 453 15.44 11.05 -16.49
N MET A 454 15.97 10.49 -15.40
CA MET A 454 16.59 11.27 -14.33
C MET A 454 17.80 12.08 -14.85
N LEU A 455 18.62 11.51 -15.74
CA LEU A 455 19.75 12.23 -16.34
C LEU A 455 19.34 13.44 -17.18
N THR A 456 18.14 13.43 -17.78
CA THR A 456 17.63 14.58 -18.54
C THR A 456 17.24 15.78 -17.66
N HIS A 457 17.14 15.58 -16.35
CA HIS A 457 16.77 16.61 -15.37
C HIS A 457 17.99 17.00 -14.52
N LYS A 458 18.61 18.15 -14.83
CA LYS A 458 19.87 18.60 -14.21
C LYS A 458 19.77 18.69 -12.67
N ASP A 459 18.65 19.17 -12.15
CA ASP A 459 18.46 19.39 -10.71
C ASP A 459 18.17 18.08 -9.96
N GLU A 460 17.29 17.23 -10.50
CA GLU A 460 17.07 15.87 -10.01
C GLU A 460 18.39 15.10 -9.92
N ARG A 461 19.19 15.11 -11.00
CA ARG A 461 20.50 14.45 -11.02
C ARG A 461 21.43 14.90 -9.90
N LYS A 462 21.47 16.20 -9.61
CA LYS A 462 22.27 16.72 -8.48
C LYS A 462 21.72 16.25 -7.13
N ARG A 463 20.40 16.24 -7.00
CA ARG A 463 19.68 15.83 -5.78
C ARG A 463 19.80 14.32 -5.48
N PHE A 464 19.95 13.46 -6.49
CA PHE A 464 20.33 12.05 -6.32
C PHE A 464 21.83 11.84 -5.97
N GLY A 465 22.62 12.91 -5.85
CA GLY A 465 24.05 12.83 -5.57
C GLY A 465 24.94 12.62 -6.80
N GLY A 466 24.41 12.80 -8.01
CA GLY A 466 25.12 12.69 -9.28
C GLY A 466 24.85 11.39 -10.05
N SER A 467 25.23 11.36 -11.33
CA SER A 467 24.98 10.23 -12.23
C SER A 467 25.65 8.93 -11.78
N PHE A 468 26.92 9.00 -11.36
CA PHE A 468 27.69 7.82 -10.95
C PHE A 468 27.13 7.18 -9.67
N ARG A 469 26.83 7.98 -8.64
CA ARG A 469 26.28 7.47 -7.37
C ARG A 469 24.87 6.89 -7.54
N ALA A 470 24.04 7.54 -8.36
CA ALA A 470 22.74 6.99 -8.71
C ALA A 470 22.88 5.64 -9.44
N PHE A 471 23.80 5.51 -10.40
CA PHE A 471 24.04 4.25 -11.10
C PHE A 471 24.57 3.15 -10.16
N ALA A 472 25.53 3.46 -9.29
CA ALA A 472 25.97 2.54 -8.25
C ALA A 472 24.82 2.13 -7.30
N GLY A 473 23.92 3.07 -6.99
CA GLY A 473 22.68 2.81 -6.26
C GLY A 473 21.78 1.81 -6.98
N ILE A 474 21.59 1.94 -8.29
CA ILE A 474 20.78 0.99 -9.08
C ILE A 474 21.40 -0.42 -9.06
N LEU A 475 22.73 -0.53 -9.17
CA LEU A 475 23.42 -1.82 -9.12
C LEU A 475 23.25 -2.48 -7.74
N ALA A 476 23.50 -1.73 -6.66
CA ALA A 476 23.34 -2.23 -5.31
C ALA A 476 21.87 -2.57 -5.00
N GLU A 477 20.92 -1.74 -5.42
CA GLU A 477 19.49 -2.00 -5.27
C GLU A 477 19.07 -3.24 -6.06
N THR A 478 19.54 -3.42 -7.30
CA THR A 478 19.23 -4.61 -8.12
C THR A 478 19.80 -5.88 -7.50
N PHE A 479 21.00 -5.81 -6.93
CA PHE A 479 21.59 -6.93 -6.20
C PHE A 479 20.79 -7.28 -4.93
N LEU A 480 20.48 -6.28 -4.09
CA LEU A 480 19.75 -6.48 -2.82
C LEU A 480 18.30 -6.91 -3.05
N SER A 481 17.60 -6.32 -4.03
CA SER A 481 16.26 -6.74 -4.43
C SER A 481 16.27 -8.15 -5.02
N GLY A 482 17.26 -8.48 -5.86
CA GLY A 482 17.45 -9.82 -6.40
C GLY A 482 17.66 -10.89 -5.32
N LEU A 483 18.46 -10.61 -4.29
CA LEU A 483 18.66 -11.51 -3.15
C LEU A 483 17.42 -11.66 -2.26
N THR A 484 16.62 -10.61 -2.11
CA THR A 484 15.43 -10.62 -1.25
C THR A 484 14.18 -11.16 -1.95
N ALA A 485 14.15 -11.18 -3.29
CA ALA A 485 13.01 -11.66 -4.08
C ALA A 485 12.63 -13.13 -3.80
N PRO A 486 13.56 -14.11 -3.72
CA PRO A 486 13.24 -15.49 -3.34
C PRO A 486 12.63 -15.60 -1.93
N VAL A 487 13.10 -14.80 -0.98
CA VAL A 487 12.55 -14.79 0.39
C VAL A 487 11.11 -14.30 0.36
N MET A 488 10.84 -13.21 -0.37
CA MET A 488 9.49 -12.69 -0.57
C MET A 488 8.59 -13.70 -1.30
N MET A 489 9.11 -14.42 -2.28
CA MET A 489 8.40 -15.49 -2.98
C MET A 489 7.90 -16.55 -1.99
N ILE A 490 8.73 -16.98 -1.02
CA ILE A 490 8.32 -17.93 0.02
C ILE A 490 7.26 -17.32 0.95
N PHE A 491 7.43 -16.08 1.39
CA PHE A 491 6.44 -15.40 2.25
C PHE A 491 5.09 -15.21 1.57
N GLN A 492 5.08 -14.75 0.32
CA GLN A 492 3.87 -14.56 -0.48
C GLN A 492 3.20 -15.89 -0.82
N SER A 493 3.97 -16.92 -1.22
CA SER A 493 3.43 -18.26 -1.45
C SER A 493 2.80 -18.84 -0.18
N SER A 494 3.46 -18.68 0.96
CA SER A 494 2.93 -19.11 2.27
C SER A 494 1.68 -18.33 2.67
N ALA A 495 1.62 -17.03 2.35
CA ALA A 495 0.43 -16.21 2.57
C ALA A 495 -0.75 -16.69 1.73
N VAL A 496 -0.56 -16.90 0.42
CA VAL A 496 -1.58 -17.41 -0.50
C VAL A 496 -2.10 -18.76 -0.02
N VAL A 497 -1.21 -19.73 0.25
CA VAL A 497 -1.60 -21.06 0.75
C VAL A 497 -2.37 -20.93 2.07
N GLY A 498 -1.89 -20.12 3.02
CA GLY A 498 -2.58 -19.92 4.28
C GLY A 498 -3.99 -19.34 4.13
N ILE A 499 -4.19 -18.40 3.22
CA ILE A 499 -5.51 -17.80 2.93
C ILE A 499 -6.43 -18.83 2.26
N LEU A 500 -5.93 -19.61 1.29
CA LEU A 500 -6.69 -20.70 0.66
C LEU A 500 -7.11 -21.77 1.69
N LEU A 501 -6.29 -22.04 2.70
CA LEU A 501 -6.59 -22.94 3.82
C LEU A 501 -7.53 -22.35 4.88
N GLY A 502 -7.92 -21.08 4.76
CA GLY A 502 -8.87 -20.43 5.65
C GLY A 502 -8.25 -19.62 6.80
N HIS A 503 -6.94 -19.38 6.80
CA HIS A 503 -6.28 -18.57 7.83
C HIS A 503 -6.42 -17.06 7.53
N ASP A 504 -7.15 -16.35 8.38
CA ASP A 504 -7.28 -14.89 8.33
C ASP A 504 -5.93 -14.20 8.59
N ALA A 505 -5.65 -13.12 7.87
CA ALA A 505 -4.45 -12.31 8.09
C ALA A 505 -4.52 -11.52 9.41
N GLY A 506 -5.73 -11.29 9.94
CA GLY A 506 -5.96 -10.46 11.10
C GLY A 506 -5.62 -8.98 10.86
N TRP A 507 -5.80 -8.16 11.89
CA TRP A 507 -5.34 -6.77 11.90
C TRP A 507 -4.45 -6.56 13.12
N GLN A 508 -3.21 -6.19 12.87
CA GLN A 508 -2.24 -5.81 13.89
C GLN A 508 -1.69 -4.45 13.51
N VAL A 509 -1.38 -3.62 14.52
CA VAL A 509 -0.80 -2.30 14.32
C VAL A 509 0.55 -2.47 13.62
N GLN A 510 0.74 -1.73 12.53
CA GLN A 510 2.03 -1.69 11.85
C GLN A 510 3.05 -1.03 12.78
N ARG A 511 4.16 -1.71 13.07
CA ARG A 511 5.26 -1.10 13.82
C ARG A 511 5.92 -0.05 12.92
N ARG A 512 5.87 1.22 13.35
CA ARG A 512 6.38 2.38 12.59
C ARG A 512 7.61 3.04 13.23
N ASP A 513 7.83 2.80 14.52
CA ASP A 513 9.00 3.29 15.26
C ASP A 513 10.08 2.21 15.44
N ASP A 514 11.31 2.68 15.71
CA ASP A 514 12.64 2.03 15.75
C ASP A 514 12.81 0.83 16.71
N GLY A 515 11.78 0.02 16.91
CA GLY A 515 11.84 -1.23 17.64
C GLY A 515 12.50 -2.29 16.76
N ALA A 516 13.78 -2.58 17.04
CA ALA A 516 14.49 -3.73 16.50
C ALA A 516 13.56 -4.96 16.50
N VAL A 517 13.39 -5.59 15.33
CA VAL A 517 12.68 -6.88 15.25
C VAL A 517 13.36 -7.81 16.24
N SER A 518 12.58 -8.46 17.12
CA SER A 518 13.15 -9.41 18.08
C SER A 518 14.05 -10.38 17.30
N TYR A 519 15.28 -10.54 17.76
CA TYR A 519 16.24 -11.43 17.11
C TYR A 519 15.68 -12.85 16.99
N GLU A 520 14.93 -13.28 18.01
CA GLU A 520 14.21 -14.56 18.03
C GLU A 520 13.11 -14.63 16.97
N ASP A 521 12.29 -13.59 16.83
CA ASP A 521 11.24 -13.52 15.79
C ASP A 521 11.85 -13.56 14.38
N THR A 522 12.99 -12.90 14.20
CA THR A 522 13.74 -12.91 12.94
C THR A 522 14.23 -14.32 12.63
N LEU A 523 14.94 -14.97 13.55
CA LEU A 523 15.40 -16.34 13.35
C LEU A 523 14.24 -17.29 13.05
N ARG A 524 13.16 -17.23 13.83
CA ARG A 524 12.00 -18.12 13.66
C ARG A 524 11.37 -17.96 12.28
N LYS A 525 11.07 -16.73 11.84
CA LYS A 525 10.35 -16.50 10.58
C LYS A 525 11.23 -16.69 9.34
N TYR A 526 12.51 -16.34 9.41
CA TYR A 526 13.43 -16.50 8.29
C TYR A 526 14.04 -17.91 8.20
N SER A 527 13.91 -18.74 9.25
CA SER A 527 14.32 -20.16 9.20
C SER A 527 13.64 -20.93 8.07
N VAL A 528 12.36 -20.64 7.79
CA VAL A 528 11.60 -21.33 6.74
C VAL A 528 12.20 -21.06 5.35
N PRO A 529 12.36 -19.82 4.88
CA PRO A 529 13.09 -19.53 3.64
C PRO A 529 14.50 -20.16 3.60
N THR A 530 15.26 -20.11 4.69
CA THR A 530 16.61 -20.69 4.74
C THR A 530 16.60 -22.21 4.60
N LEU A 531 15.66 -22.92 5.23
CA LEU A 531 15.49 -24.37 5.07
C LEU A 531 15.12 -24.74 3.64
N PHE A 532 14.25 -23.97 2.98
CA PHE A 532 13.98 -24.14 1.56
C PHE A 532 15.23 -23.93 0.69
N GLY A 533 16.06 -22.92 1.01
CA GLY A 533 17.33 -22.70 0.35
C GLY A 533 18.30 -23.88 0.48
N ILE A 534 18.40 -24.45 1.69
CA ILE A 534 19.23 -25.65 1.95
C ILE A 534 18.71 -26.85 1.16
N ALA A 535 17.40 -27.11 1.22
CA ALA A 535 16.79 -28.21 0.49
C ALA A 535 17.02 -28.08 -1.03
N MET A 536 16.80 -26.87 -1.57
CA MET A 536 17.00 -26.58 -2.99
C MET A 536 18.47 -26.73 -3.41
N ALA A 537 19.41 -26.29 -2.57
CA ALA A 537 20.85 -26.48 -2.81
C ALA A 537 21.23 -27.96 -2.84
N ILE A 538 20.76 -28.76 -1.89
CA ILE A 538 21.00 -30.20 -1.84
C ILE A 538 20.41 -30.89 -3.07
N SER A 539 19.15 -30.58 -3.43
CA SER A 539 18.50 -31.15 -4.60
C SER A 539 19.21 -30.77 -5.90
N ALA A 540 19.58 -29.51 -6.08
CA ALA A 540 20.28 -29.06 -7.28
C ALA A 540 21.67 -29.69 -7.39
N TYR A 541 22.42 -29.77 -6.29
CA TYR A 541 23.73 -30.43 -6.23
C TYR A 541 23.64 -31.94 -6.53
N ALA A 542 22.64 -32.62 -5.97
CA ALA A 542 22.39 -34.03 -6.21
C ALA A 542 22.07 -34.34 -7.69
N VAL A 543 21.49 -33.38 -8.42
CA VAL A 543 21.35 -33.44 -9.88
C VAL A 543 22.71 -33.15 -10.51
N SER A 544 23.20 -31.90 -10.46
CA SER A 544 24.50 -31.56 -11.02
C SER A 544 25.06 -30.25 -10.48
N LEU A 545 26.39 -30.10 -10.50
CA LEU A 545 27.04 -28.83 -10.16
C LEU A 545 26.61 -27.69 -11.08
N ALA A 546 26.41 -27.96 -12.37
CA ALA A 546 25.96 -26.95 -13.33
C ALA A 546 24.57 -26.39 -12.96
N LEU A 547 23.63 -27.26 -12.58
CA LEU A 547 22.30 -26.84 -12.13
C LEU A 547 22.37 -26.03 -10.83
N LEU A 548 23.19 -26.47 -9.86
CA LEU A 548 23.41 -25.71 -8.63
C LEU A 548 23.91 -24.30 -8.95
N LEU A 549 24.96 -24.18 -9.77
CA LEU A 549 25.54 -22.88 -10.17
C LEU A 549 24.53 -22.00 -10.91
N TRP A 550 23.71 -22.58 -11.78
CA TRP A 550 22.64 -21.86 -12.47
C TRP A 550 21.57 -21.31 -11.51
N MET A 551 21.21 -22.09 -10.49
CA MET A 551 20.21 -21.72 -9.48
C MET A 551 20.76 -20.85 -8.35
N MET A 552 22.06 -20.55 -8.33
CA MET A 552 22.71 -19.78 -7.26
C MET A 552 22.04 -18.45 -6.94
N PRO A 553 21.57 -17.62 -7.90
CA PRO A 553 20.92 -16.35 -7.55
C PRO A 553 19.71 -16.53 -6.62
N VAL A 554 18.93 -17.60 -6.82
CA VAL A 554 17.77 -17.93 -5.98
C VAL A 554 18.22 -18.56 -4.67
N ILE A 555 19.08 -19.58 -4.74
CA ILE A 555 19.57 -20.34 -3.59
C ILE A 555 20.30 -19.42 -2.61
N LEU A 556 21.16 -18.53 -3.10
CA LEU A 556 21.93 -17.60 -2.29
C LEU A 556 21.02 -16.64 -1.52
N GLY A 557 19.97 -16.12 -2.16
CA GLY A 557 18.98 -15.27 -1.50
C GLY A 557 18.27 -15.98 -0.33
N LEU A 558 17.91 -17.26 -0.52
CA LEU A 558 17.28 -18.08 0.51
C LEU A 558 18.24 -18.48 1.65
N LEU A 559 19.46 -18.91 1.32
CA LEU A 559 20.48 -19.27 2.30
C LEU A 559 20.88 -18.07 3.17
N LEU A 560 20.99 -16.89 2.56
CA LEU A 560 21.33 -15.65 3.26
C LEU A 560 20.12 -14.94 3.87
N ALA A 561 18.93 -15.55 3.90
CA ALA A 561 17.72 -14.86 4.34
C ALA A 561 17.83 -14.28 5.77
N ILE A 562 18.44 -15.03 6.71
CA ILE A 562 18.68 -14.56 8.09
C ILE A 562 19.70 -13.40 8.13
N PRO A 563 20.93 -13.54 7.59
CA PRO A 563 21.89 -12.43 7.53
C PRO A 563 21.33 -11.18 6.83
N LEU A 564 20.63 -11.36 5.71
CA LEU A 564 20.01 -10.28 4.95
C LEU A 564 18.93 -9.58 5.78
N ALA A 565 18.10 -10.33 6.51
CA ALA A 565 17.09 -9.75 7.40
C ALA A 565 17.76 -8.84 8.44
N LEU A 566 18.78 -9.34 9.15
CA LEU A 566 19.49 -8.60 10.21
C LEU A 566 20.19 -7.35 9.66
N LEU A 567 20.90 -7.48 8.53
CA LEU A 567 21.55 -6.36 7.85
C LEU A 567 20.53 -5.32 7.37
N SER A 568 19.43 -5.77 6.77
CA SER A 568 18.41 -4.90 6.19
C SER A 568 17.60 -4.15 7.26
N SER A 569 17.41 -4.74 8.44
CA SER A 569 16.73 -4.11 9.59
C SER A 569 17.62 -3.15 10.38
N SER A 570 18.93 -3.15 10.14
CA SER A 570 19.84 -2.24 10.84
C SER A 570 19.59 -0.79 10.42
N VAL A 571 19.69 0.13 11.39
CA VAL A 571 19.68 1.56 11.10
C VAL A 571 20.91 1.86 10.25
N SER A 572 20.67 2.30 9.02
CA SER A 572 21.75 2.61 8.12
C SER A 572 22.26 4.00 8.48
N ALA A 573 23.56 4.10 8.83
CA ALA A 573 24.22 5.41 8.87
C ALA A 573 23.97 6.11 7.53
N ARG A 574 23.80 7.45 7.54
CA ARG A 574 23.49 8.26 6.33
C ARG A 574 24.51 7.99 5.21
N SER A 575 24.23 6.96 4.43
CA SER A 575 25.11 6.45 3.40
C SER A 575 25.07 7.40 2.21
N THR A 576 26.19 7.48 1.50
CA THR A 576 26.24 8.23 0.23
C THR A 576 25.55 7.47 -0.91
N LEU A 577 25.21 6.18 -0.69
CA LEU A 577 24.44 5.32 -1.58
C LEU A 577 22.94 5.39 -1.23
N PHE A 578 22.07 5.16 -2.23
CA PHE A 578 20.61 5.29 -2.11
C PHE A 578 20.11 6.69 -1.75
N LYS A 579 20.88 7.72 -2.09
CA LYS A 579 20.49 9.11 -1.82
C LYS A 579 19.30 9.51 -2.67
N THR A 580 18.29 10.12 -2.06
CA THR A 580 17.09 10.64 -2.74
C THR A 580 16.99 12.17 -2.69
N PRO A 581 16.20 12.79 -3.59
CA PRO A 581 15.98 14.22 -3.56
C PRO A 581 15.41 14.76 -2.25
N GLU A 582 14.51 14.01 -1.64
CA GLU A 582 13.84 14.33 -0.38
C GLU A 582 14.79 14.26 0.82
N GLU A 583 15.94 13.60 0.71
CA GLU A 583 16.99 13.64 1.73
C GLU A 583 17.99 14.79 1.50
N THR A 584 18.26 15.12 0.23
CA THR A 584 19.23 16.16 -0.13
C THR A 584 18.66 17.55 0.03
N SER A 585 17.40 17.72 -0.32
CA SER A 585 16.64 18.97 -0.26
C SER A 585 15.25 18.64 0.27
N PRO A 586 15.12 18.29 1.56
CA PRO A 586 13.85 17.89 2.14
C PRO A 586 12.79 18.98 1.97
N PRO A 587 11.54 18.61 1.60
CA PRO A 587 10.46 19.57 1.50
C PRO A 587 10.15 20.15 2.89
N GLN A 588 9.72 21.41 2.93
CA GLN A 588 9.48 22.13 4.19
C GLN A 588 8.46 21.43 5.08
N VAL A 589 7.39 20.90 4.48
CA VAL A 589 6.37 20.11 5.21
C VAL A 589 6.97 18.90 5.94
N LEU A 590 7.99 18.24 5.36
CA LEU A 590 8.66 17.09 5.98
C LEU A 590 9.58 17.53 7.12
N LEU A 591 10.36 18.59 6.92
CA LEU A 591 11.18 19.16 7.98
C LEU A 591 10.32 19.57 9.17
N ARG A 592 9.20 20.24 8.89
CA ARG A 592 8.27 20.72 9.90
C ARG A 592 7.58 19.58 10.66
N ALA A 593 7.12 18.55 9.96
CA ALA A 593 6.55 17.36 10.59
C ALA A 593 7.54 16.68 11.55
N ASN A 594 8.81 16.55 11.13
CA ASN A 594 9.86 15.95 11.93
C ASN A 594 10.24 16.82 13.15
N GLU A 595 10.27 18.15 13.00
CA GLU A 595 10.50 19.10 14.09
C GLU A 595 9.40 18.98 15.16
N LEU A 596 8.14 18.98 14.73
CA LEU A 596 6.97 18.88 15.62
C LEU A 596 6.94 17.54 16.36
N ALA A 597 7.21 16.43 15.65
CA ALA A 597 7.24 15.10 16.24
C ALA A 597 8.34 14.94 17.30
N ASN A 598 9.51 15.57 17.12
CA ASN A 598 10.61 15.52 18.08
C ASN A 598 10.38 16.38 19.34
N THR A 599 9.50 17.38 19.27
CA THR A 599 9.22 18.30 20.39
C THR A 599 8.22 17.70 21.39
N LEU A 600 7.38 16.76 20.94
CA LEU A 600 6.35 16.13 21.74
C LEU A 600 6.96 15.01 22.61
N HIS A 601 6.92 15.19 23.94
CA HIS A 601 7.42 14.19 24.88
C HIS A 601 6.52 12.95 24.88
N ARG A 602 7.13 11.78 24.62
CA ARG A 602 6.47 10.47 24.57
C ARG A 602 6.20 9.92 25.97
N THR A 603 5.21 10.47 26.69
CA THR A 603 4.77 9.86 27.95
C THR A 603 3.28 9.59 27.87
N VAL A 604 2.94 8.39 27.39
CA VAL A 604 1.58 7.86 27.49
C VAL A 604 1.40 7.41 28.94
N CYS A 605 0.82 8.29 29.76
CA CYS A 605 0.43 7.97 31.13
C CYS A 605 -0.82 7.09 31.17
N CYS A 606 -1.20 6.63 32.36
CA CYS A 606 -2.50 5.99 32.58
C CYS A 606 -3.63 6.94 32.10
N PRO A 607 -4.51 6.50 31.16
CA PRO A 607 -5.51 7.37 30.54
C PRO A 607 -6.50 7.98 31.54
N LEU A 608 -6.90 7.19 32.53
CA LEU A 608 -7.81 7.63 33.57
C LEU A 608 -7.18 8.73 34.44
N LEU A 609 -5.88 8.61 34.72
CA LEU A 609 -5.16 9.58 35.53
C LEU A 609 -5.00 10.92 34.80
N GLU A 610 -4.78 10.90 33.48
CA GLU A 610 -4.76 12.10 32.65
C GLU A 610 -6.11 12.83 32.71
N LEU A 611 -7.23 12.13 32.54
CA LEU A 611 -8.58 12.71 32.66
C LEU A 611 -8.92 13.19 34.07
N HIS A 612 -8.34 12.56 35.10
CA HIS A 612 -8.53 13.02 36.47
C HIS A 612 -7.79 14.35 36.72
N ARG A 613 -6.56 14.48 36.19
CA ARG A 613 -5.68 15.65 36.37
C ARG A 613 -6.06 16.85 35.50
N ASP A 614 -6.53 16.62 34.29
CA ASP A 614 -6.81 17.66 33.30
C ASP A 614 -8.32 17.82 33.11
N ALA A 615 -8.86 18.90 33.68
CA ALA A 615 -10.29 19.18 33.66
C ALA A 615 -10.80 19.53 32.24
N ASP A 616 -9.98 20.18 31.43
CA ASP A 616 -10.34 20.59 30.07
C ASP A 616 -10.35 19.39 29.12
N LEU A 617 -9.34 18.52 29.22
CA LEU A 617 -9.31 17.24 28.53
C LEU A 617 -10.50 16.36 28.90
N ARG A 618 -10.85 16.30 30.19
CA ARG A 618 -12.03 15.58 30.68
C ARG A 618 -13.33 16.13 30.10
N ALA A 619 -13.49 17.45 30.09
CA ALA A 619 -14.68 18.08 29.52
C ALA A 619 -14.78 17.81 28.01
N ALA A 620 -13.66 17.91 27.30
CA ALA A 620 -13.59 17.59 25.87
C ALA A 620 -13.93 16.13 25.58
N HIS A 621 -13.34 15.18 26.32
CA HIS A 621 -13.63 13.76 26.20
C HIS A 621 -15.13 13.49 26.36
N LEU A 622 -15.73 13.98 27.45
CA LEU A 622 -17.16 13.80 27.71
C LEU A 622 -18.06 14.41 26.62
N ASN A 623 -17.62 15.49 25.97
CA ASN A 623 -18.34 16.12 24.85
C ASN A 623 -18.14 15.37 23.52
N ASN A 624 -17.02 14.68 23.34
CA ASN A 624 -16.72 13.89 22.13
C ASN A 624 -17.43 12.54 22.11
N LEU A 625 -17.88 12.04 23.26
CA LEU A 625 -18.62 10.79 23.35
C LEU A 625 -19.91 10.89 22.55
N SER A 626 -20.06 9.99 21.57
CA SER A 626 -21.33 9.82 20.87
C SER A 626 -22.40 9.46 21.90
N GLY A 627 -23.49 10.23 21.98
CA GLY A 627 -24.55 10.03 22.96
C GLY A 627 -25.02 8.56 23.04
N PRO A 628 -25.50 8.09 24.20
CA PRO A 628 -25.76 6.67 24.44
C PRO A 628 -26.72 6.11 23.39
N LYS A 629 -26.23 5.16 22.59
CA LYS A 629 -27.06 4.37 21.67
C LYS A 629 -28.11 3.65 22.53
N PRO A 630 -29.41 3.69 22.18
CA PRO A 630 -30.44 2.98 22.94
C PRO A 630 -30.07 1.49 22.98
N ARG A 631 -29.77 0.97 24.17
CA ARG A 631 -29.42 -0.43 24.35
C ARG A 631 -30.67 -1.28 24.17
N ASN A 632 -30.56 -2.41 23.48
CA ASN A 632 -31.62 -3.41 23.52
C ASN A 632 -31.79 -3.90 24.97
N ARG A 633 -33.05 -4.02 25.42
CA ARG A 633 -33.34 -4.55 26.75
C ARG A 633 -32.80 -5.98 26.85
N GLY A 634 -32.10 -6.30 27.94
CA GLY A 634 -31.47 -7.61 28.15
C GLY A 634 -29.99 -7.74 27.73
N GLU A 635 -29.49 -6.93 26.78
CA GLU A 635 -28.09 -7.04 26.32
C GLU A 635 -27.08 -6.29 27.20
N VAL A 636 -26.40 -6.97 28.12
CA VAL A 636 -25.40 -6.34 29.01
C VAL A 636 -24.01 -6.34 28.38
N ASP A 637 -23.33 -5.19 28.34
CA ASP A 637 -21.89 -5.12 28.09
C ASP A 637 -21.15 -5.70 29.31
N PRO A 638 -20.52 -6.89 29.18
CA PRO A 638 -19.86 -7.54 30.32
C PRO A 638 -18.68 -6.72 30.85
N HIS A 639 -17.94 -6.04 29.98
CA HIS A 639 -16.78 -5.25 30.39
C HIS A 639 -17.20 -4.03 31.19
N LEU A 640 -18.27 -3.34 30.77
CA LEU A 640 -18.81 -2.23 31.54
C LEU A 640 -19.42 -2.68 32.87
N ALA A 641 -20.10 -3.83 32.91
CA ALA A 641 -20.70 -4.36 34.13
C ALA A 641 -19.65 -4.76 35.17
N ILE A 642 -18.60 -5.48 34.75
CA ILE A 642 -17.48 -5.85 35.61
C ILE A 642 -16.73 -4.60 36.07
N ALA A 643 -16.51 -3.62 35.18
CA ALA A 643 -15.87 -2.37 35.53
C ALA A 643 -16.65 -1.62 36.62
N ARG A 644 -17.99 -1.53 36.51
CA ARG A 644 -18.83 -0.90 37.55
C ARG A 644 -18.66 -1.58 38.90
N ALA A 645 -18.72 -2.91 38.95
CA ALA A 645 -18.54 -3.66 40.19
C ALA A 645 -17.16 -3.43 40.83
N LYS A 646 -16.10 -3.40 40.01
CA LYS A 646 -14.74 -3.10 40.50
C LYS A 646 -14.59 -1.66 41.01
N ILE A 647 -15.28 -0.70 40.39
CA ILE A 647 -15.27 0.71 40.80
C ILE A 647 -16.04 0.88 42.11
N GLU A 648 -17.14 0.17 42.30
CA GLU A 648 -17.94 0.17 43.53
C GLU A 648 -17.19 -0.47 44.73
N ASP A 649 -16.31 -1.44 44.47
CA ASP A 649 -15.49 -2.13 45.48
C ASP A 649 -14.25 -1.32 45.91
N ALA A 650 -13.78 -0.39 45.08
CA ALA A 650 -12.58 0.39 45.34
C ALA A 650 -12.83 1.59 46.25
N GLU A 651 -11.92 1.85 47.20
CA GLU A 651 -12.03 2.99 48.12
C GLU A 651 -11.41 4.26 47.52
N THR A 652 -10.44 4.11 46.63
CA THR A 652 -9.70 5.22 46.00
C THR A 652 -9.68 5.14 44.49
N PHE A 653 -9.46 6.29 43.84
CA PHE A 653 -9.29 6.37 42.39
C PHE A 653 -8.12 5.52 41.88
N ASP A 654 -6.98 5.57 42.57
CA ASP A 654 -5.76 4.88 42.15
C ASP A 654 -5.92 3.35 42.22
N GLU A 655 -6.65 2.85 43.22
CA GLU A 655 -7.04 1.44 43.35
C GLU A 655 -8.01 1.03 42.23
N ALA A 656 -9.10 1.79 42.03
CA ALA A 656 -10.06 1.52 40.96
C ALA A 656 -9.39 1.48 39.58
N ALA A 657 -8.48 2.42 39.29
CA ALA A 657 -7.74 2.48 38.04
C ALA A 657 -6.77 1.30 37.84
N ALA A 658 -6.25 0.71 38.92
CA ALA A 658 -5.39 -0.47 38.90
C ALA A 658 -6.17 -1.77 38.65
N PHE A 659 -7.40 -1.89 39.18
CA PHE A 659 -8.24 -3.08 39.00
C PHE A 659 -8.76 -3.27 37.57
N LEU A 660 -8.84 -2.19 36.80
CA LEU A 660 -9.40 -2.21 35.46
C LEU A 660 -8.40 -2.71 34.40
N THR A 661 -8.80 -3.75 33.68
CA THR A 661 -8.12 -4.23 32.47
C THR A 661 -8.26 -3.22 31.32
N PRO A 662 -7.45 -3.31 30.24
CA PRO A 662 -7.59 -2.41 29.10
C PRO A 662 -8.99 -2.39 28.47
N ARG A 663 -9.68 -3.54 28.38
CA ARG A 663 -11.05 -3.61 27.84
C ARG A 663 -12.07 -2.95 28.75
N GLU A 664 -11.91 -3.10 30.07
CA GLU A 664 -12.75 -2.44 31.06
C GLU A 664 -12.51 -0.92 31.07
N LYS A 665 -11.25 -0.48 30.96
CA LYS A 665 -10.91 0.95 30.78
C LYS A 665 -11.58 1.51 29.53
N PHE A 666 -11.51 0.81 28.40
CA PHE A 666 -12.18 1.22 27.17
C PHE A 666 -13.71 1.38 27.34
N ALA A 667 -14.34 0.42 28.00
CA ALA A 667 -15.78 0.47 28.28
C ALA A 667 -16.16 1.63 29.21
N VAL A 668 -15.34 1.90 30.24
CA VAL A 668 -15.53 3.04 31.15
C VAL A 668 -15.41 4.37 30.40
N LEU A 669 -14.39 4.53 29.55
CA LEU A 669 -14.21 5.74 28.74
C LEU A 669 -15.43 6.01 27.84
N ASN A 670 -16.04 4.97 27.26
CA ASN A 670 -17.26 5.09 26.46
C ASN A 670 -18.53 5.38 27.27
N SER A 671 -18.47 5.44 28.61
CA SER A 671 -19.64 5.55 29.49
C SER A 671 -19.56 6.81 30.37
N PRO A 672 -20.21 7.92 29.96
CA PRO A 672 -20.16 9.18 30.70
C PRO A 672 -20.53 9.05 32.18
N THR A 673 -21.54 8.23 32.50
CA THR A 673 -22.02 8.02 33.87
C THR A 673 -20.99 7.31 34.73
N VAL A 674 -20.40 6.23 34.23
CA VAL A 674 -19.44 5.41 34.99
C VAL A 674 -18.11 6.14 35.12
N LEU A 675 -17.67 6.82 34.06
CA LEU A 675 -16.47 7.64 34.08
C LEU A 675 -16.56 8.75 35.13
N ARG A 676 -17.70 9.46 35.21
CA ARG A 676 -17.92 10.49 36.25
C ARG A 676 -17.89 9.91 37.66
N ALA A 677 -18.48 8.72 37.87
CA ALA A 677 -18.45 8.06 39.17
C ALA A 677 -17.01 7.68 39.58
N LEU A 678 -16.25 7.08 38.68
CA LEU A 678 -14.83 6.76 38.89
C LEU A 678 -14.00 8.00 39.23
N LEU A 679 -14.18 9.09 38.48
CA LEU A 679 -13.40 10.32 38.66
C LEU A 679 -13.78 11.09 39.93
N ALA A 680 -14.89 10.76 40.58
CA ALA A 680 -15.33 11.35 41.85
C ALA A 680 -14.72 10.67 43.08
N LEU A 681 -14.08 9.50 42.92
CA LEU A 681 -13.38 8.83 44.03
C LEU A 681 -12.20 9.67 44.53
N PRO A 682 -11.92 9.66 45.85
CA PRO A 682 -10.76 10.36 46.41
C PRO A 682 -9.46 9.72 45.90
N ARG A 683 -8.39 10.52 45.78
CA ARG A 683 -7.05 9.98 45.56
C ARG A 683 -6.45 9.49 46.87
N SER A 684 -5.66 8.43 46.78
CA SER A 684 -4.89 7.87 47.89
C SER A 684 -3.80 8.83 48.38
#